data_AF-A0A971ZYA3-F1
#
_entry.id   AF-A0A971ZYA3-F1
#
_cell.length_a   1.000
_cell.length_b   1.000
_cell.length_c   1.000
_cell.angle_alpha   90.00
_cell.angle_beta   90.00
_cell.angle_gamma   90.00
#
_symmetry.space_group_name_H-M   'P 1'
#
loop_
_entity.id
_entity.type
_entity.pdbx_description
1 polymer ?
#
loop_
_entity_poly.entity_id
_entity_poly.type
_entity_poly.pdbx_seq_one_letter_code
_entity_poly.pdbx_strand_id
1 'polypeptide(L)'
;MERLFLQVINMTITSSYVILFIIAVRMILKRSPRIFSYGLWSVAFLRLVLPFSFESIFSLVSINTKTIPENIAYAPKPQIQSGIRVIDGAVNRVLPAAHAEASVNPMEIWISIGSIIWLLGLIILLFYCIYITFRFSGKLKSARHLYANVYEIHSIDIPFLFGLFKPKIYIPKNLSESEIPYIIKHEEIHIRRKDHLIKFAAYLITIIHWFNPLVWLAFYLMNEDMELSCDEAVIRELGYGIKKDYSKSLLSLSVERSSLGASPIAFGENKTRSRIKNILNYKRPKFWVTIITTIVIIILAIGLLSNPSDDIGAIDNNYVNEKYEFYFEVPENWKYKVIEDGNIIRFLYSGYESEYGGYQEFFTIAIVSKEEYIRALSDPPMTGIYLAEKDNLVYILNMPLDCIIFDREKVEEYNEMVLSVDEIKERFYLNPSDSIRNHPGENLTIEDYAWVYIDNQIQIYESAAWGDFKFVDKEITRLEKVSTFDHILPSTVELWKLEYRLKPERTEGIVLADGMSIEDGWLVDYSNMGRPYLTFTYDNGRLVYLGNANIQEFELDTLANQETAIRIMLENMGILRGESYEGEHVVIKFPLSTGETSQLLLSQPLIKGERGIWVVERWMDGNGNIYLATPQGEEDVEAEDYYRSLQEESQRGALRLLDPVEVGYDYIINQLGQRLVKKSHLLVINPATLDDFLETPVSHYIGYITMMTLEDRIFHLDRVEFLTMEDEERIAELNIDVNVDMPSGFYIYNKDNYPTSLEVLDSTQYLLLDWTDLSRHNRVTKEDFIEYNNSLEYTPLYHVYTKDGYVTIIEEQYIP
;
A
#
# COMPACT_ATOMS: atom_id res chain seq x y z
N MET A 1 -12.41 24.45 21.44
CA MET A 1 -11.33 25.35 21.02
C MET A 1 -10.13 24.59 20.49
N GLU A 2 -9.69 23.56 21.21
CA GLU A 2 -8.56 22.70 20.80
C GLU A 2 -8.80 21.96 19.48
N ARG A 3 -9.97 21.34 19.30
CA ARG A 3 -10.37 20.72 18.02
C ARG A 3 -10.28 21.68 16.83
N LEU A 4 -10.76 22.92 17.00
CA LEU A 4 -10.69 23.97 15.97
C LEU A 4 -9.23 24.36 15.68
N PHE A 5 -8.39 24.44 16.72
CA PHE A 5 -6.97 24.75 16.57
C PHE A 5 -6.22 23.64 15.80
N LEU A 6 -6.47 22.37 16.13
CA LEU A 6 -5.92 21.21 15.40
C LEU A 6 -6.38 21.20 13.94
N GLN A 7 -7.66 21.49 13.69
CA GLN A 7 -8.20 21.63 12.33
C GLN A 7 -7.48 22.72 11.53
N VAL A 8 -7.26 23.90 12.14
CA VAL A 8 -6.51 25.00 11.50
C VAL A 8 -5.06 24.61 11.21
N ILE A 9 -4.41 23.84 12.09
CA ILE A 9 -3.05 23.33 11.84
C ILE A 9 -3.05 22.38 10.62
N ASN A 10 -3.96 21.41 10.56
CA ASN A 10 -4.05 20.49 9.43
C ASN A 10 -4.32 21.24 8.11
N MET A 11 -5.22 22.24 8.12
CA MET A 11 -5.48 23.09 6.96
C MET A 11 -4.25 23.92 6.54
N THR A 12 -3.44 24.38 7.50
CA THR A 12 -2.22 25.15 7.19
C THR A 12 -1.13 24.26 6.59
N ILE A 13 -0.97 23.04 7.09
CA ILE A 13 0.03 22.08 6.59
C ILE A 13 -0.29 21.73 5.15
N THR A 14 -1.51 21.27 4.88
CA THR A 14 -1.94 20.90 3.51
C THR A 14 -1.85 22.08 2.54
N SER A 15 -2.28 23.28 2.94
CA SER A 15 -2.20 24.47 2.10
C SER A 15 -0.77 24.94 1.83
N SER A 16 0.19 24.62 2.71
CA SER A 16 1.60 24.96 2.51
C SER A 16 2.19 24.27 1.28
N TYR A 17 1.84 23.01 1.05
CA TYR A 17 2.25 22.27 -0.14
C TYR A 17 1.66 22.89 -1.41
N VAL A 18 0.38 23.27 -1.37
CA VAL A 18 -0.29 23.96 -2.50
C VAL A 18 0.37 25.30 -2.80
N ILE A 19 0.74 26.07 -1.77
CA ILE A 19 1.46 27.34 -1.92
C ILE A 19 2.81 27.10 -2.61
N LEU A 20 3.59 26.11 -2.17
CA LEU A 20 4.88 25.78 -2.79
C LEU A 20 4.71 25.36 -4.25
N PHE A 21 3.69 24.56 -4.56
CA PHE A 21 3.36 24.15 -5.92
C PHE A 21 2.99 25.35 -6.80
N ILE A 22 2.14 26.26 -6.31
CA ILE A 22 1.78 27.49 -7.04
C ILE A 22 3.02 28.38 -7.28
N ILE A 23 3.94 28.47 -6.32
CA ILE A 23 5.20 29.18 -6.50
C ILE A 23 6.02 28.56 -7.65
N ALA A 24 6.10 27.23 -7.73
CA ALA A 24 6.78 26.53 -8.81
C ALA A 24 6.09 26.76 -10.18
N VAL A 25 4.76 26.59 -10.25
CA VAL A 25 3.98 26.85 -11.48
C VAL A 25 4.12 28.30 -11.94
N ARG A 26 4.15 29.25 -11.01
CA ARG A 26 4.40 30.68 -11.30
C ARG A 26 5.75 30.89 -11.98
N MET A 27 6.76 30.07 -11.71
CA MET A 27 8.06 30.17 -12.38
C MET A 27 7.99 29.73 -13.85
N ILE A 28 7.09 28.80 -14.20
CA ILE A 28 6.85 28.32 -15.55
C ILE A 28 5.96 29.31 -16.32
N LEU A 29 4.93 29.86 -15.67
CA LEU A 29 3.99 30.82 -16.25
C LEU A 29 4.57 32.23 -16.48
N LYS A 30 5.89 32.43 -16.40
CA LYS A 30 6.55 33.73 -16.62
C LYS A 30 6.27 34.35 -17.99
N ARG A 31 5.85 33.56 -18.99
CA ARG A 31 5.52 34.00 -20.35
C ARG A 31 4.01 34.19 -20.59
N SER A 32 3.16 33.85 -19.62
CA SER A 32 1.71 33.94 -19.70
C SER A 32 1.20 35.24 -19.06
N PRO A 33 -0.02 35.70 -19.41
CA PRO A 33 -0.65 36.84 -18.75
C PRO A 33 -0.75 36.68 -17.23
N ARG A 34 -0.46 37.74 -16.48
CA ARG A 34 -0.35 37.70 -15.01
C ARG A 34 -1.68 37.50 -14.29
N ILE A 35 -2.79 37.71 -14.99
CA ILE A 35 -4.13 37.37 -14.48
C ILE A 35 -4.24 35.89 -14.08
N PHE A 36 -3.51 35.01 -14.76
CA PHE A 36 -3.49 33.59 -14.47
C PHE A 36 -2.74 33.26 -13.18
N SER A 37 -1.55 33.82 -12.99
CA SER A 37 -0.82 33.70 -11.72
C SER A 37 -1.59 34.32 -10.55
N TYR A 38 -2.25 35.47 -10.79
CA TYR A 38 -3.10 36.09 -9.78
C TYR A 38 -4.30 35.20 -9.42
N GLY A 39 -4.97 34.61 -10.42
CA GLY A 39 -6.08 33.69 -10.20
C GLY A 39 -5.69 32.43 -9.45
N LEU A 40 -4.50 31.85 -9.69
CA LEU A 40 -4.05 30.64 -8.99
C LEU A 40 -3.98 30.82 -7.46
N TRP A 41 -3.69 32.02 -6.97
CA TRP A 41 -3.67 32.26 -5.52
C TRP A 41 -5.04 32.07 -4.86
N SER A 42 -6.15 32.24 -5.58
CA SER A 42 -7.47 31.95 -5.01
C SER A 42 -7.59 30.48 -4.59
N VAL A 43 -6.90 29.55 -5.26
CA VAL A 43 -6.87 28.13 -4.91
C VAL A 43 -6.25 27.93 -3.52
N ALA A 44 -5.07 28.50 -3.27
CA ALA A 44 -4.41 28.42 -1.97
C ALA A 44 -5.25 29.05 -0.85
N PHE A 45 -5.80 30.25 -1.09
CA PHE A 45 -6.61 30.95 -0.08
C PHE A 45 -7.96 30.27 0.18
N LEU A 46 -8.60 29.69 -0.84
CA LEU A 46 -9.82 28.90 -0.64
C LEU A 46 -9.54 27.67 0.22
N ARG A 47 -8.44 26.95 -0.04
CA ARG A 47 -8.05 25.77 0.75
C ARG A 47 -7.72 26.10 2.21
N LEU A 48 -7.19 27.29 2.48
CA LEU A 48 -6.94 27.78 3.84
C LEU A 48 -8.22 28.14 4.62
N VAL A 49 -9.37 28.24 3.97
CA VAL A 49 -10.65 28.63 4.60
C VAL A 49 -11.65 27.51 4.63
N LEU A 50 -11.68 26.68 3.58
CA LEU A 50 -12.64 25.59 3.46
C LEU A 50 -12.17 24.42 4.34
N PRO A 51 -12.87 24.12 5.45
CA PRO A 51 -12.57 22.93 6.23
C PRO A 51 -13.02 21.65 5.51
N PHE A 52 -13.81 21.80 4.44
CA PHE A 52 -14.29 20.74 3.57
C PHE A 52 -13.58 20.82 2.23
N SER A 53 -13.06 19.70 1.80
CA SER A 53 -12.38 19.46 0.53
C SER A 53 -13.23 18.50 -0.29
N PHE A 54 -13.23 18.66 -1.60
CA PHE A 54 -13.91 17.71 -2.48
C PHE A 54 -13.00 16.52 -2.72
N GLU A 55 -13.51 15.31 -2.53
CA GLU A 55 -12.81 14.07 -2.83
C GLU A 55 -12.73 13.85 -4.34
N SER A 56 -11.53 13.56 -4.87
CA SER A 56 -11.35 13.30 -6.30
C SER A 56 -10.09 12.47 -6.57
N ILE A 57 -10.20 11.51 -7.49
CA ILE A 57 -9.07 10.76 -8.10
C ILE A 57 -8.07 11.67 -8.82
N PHE A 58 -8.48 12.90 -9.16
CA PHE A 58 -7.60 13.88 -9.79
C PHE A 58 -6.82 14.74 -8.79
N SER A 59 -6.76 14.35 -7.51
CA SER A 59 -6.01 15.14 -6.51
C SER A 59 -4.51 15.12 -6.82
N LEU A 60 -3.93 16.32 -6.89
CA LEU A 60 -2.49 16.50 -7.07
C LEU A 60 -1.73 16.53 -5.72
N VAL A 61 -2.44 16.32 -4.61
CA VAL A 61 -1.89 16.38 -3.25
C VAL A 61 -2.00 14.99 -2.61
N SER A 62 -1.00 14.14 -2.83
CA SER A 62 -0.89 12.77 -2.24
C SER A 62 -0.50 12.77 -0.75
N ILE A 63 -1.01 13.72 0.05
CA ILE A 63 -0.57 13.95 1.43
C ILE A 63 -1.76 13.81 2.37
N ASN A 64 -1.58 13.08 3.47
CA ASN A 64 -2.59 12.87 4.49
C ASN A 64 -3.10 14.23 5.02
N THR A 65 -4.39 14.49 4.84
CA THR A 65 -5.01 15.78 5.21
C THR A 65 -5.32 15.90 6.69
N LYS A 66 -5.26 14.80 7.44
CA LYS A 66 -5.31 14.73 8.90
C LYS A 66 -3.91 14.38 9.45
N THR A 67 -2.93 15.23 9.15
CA THR A 67 -1.54 15.03 9.62
C THR A 67 -1.44 14.90 11.15
N ILE A 68 -2.27 15.64 11.88
CA ILE A 68 -2.40 15.55 13.33
C ILE A 68 -3.79 14.99 13.67
N PRO A 69 -3.89 13.79 14.28
CA PRO A 69 -5.16 13.22 14.71
C PRO A 69 -5.88 14.10 15.73
N GLU A 70 -7.21 14.18 15.66
CA GLU A 70 -8.01 14.99 16.61
C GLU A 70 -7.96 14.44 18.04
N ASN A 71 -7.76 13.13 18.19
CA ASN A 71 -7.66 12.41 19.46
C ASN A 71 -6.22 12.30 20.00
N ILE A 72 -5.22 12.95 19.36
CA ILE A 72 -3.81 12.86 19.76
C ILE A 72 -3.58 13.26 21.23
N ALA A 73 -4.44 14.12 21.79
CA ALA A 73 -4.43 14.53 23.20
C ALA A 73 -4.72 13.38 24.18
N TYR A 74 -5.46 12.36 23.75
CA TYR A 74 -5.94 11.26 24.58
C TYR A 74 -5.31 9.91 24.22
N ALA A 75 -4.50 9.86 23.16
CA ALA A 75 -3.81 8.66 22.73
C ALA A 75 -2.74 8.22 23.75
N PRO A 76 -2.64 6.91 24.07
CA PRO A 76 -1.60 6.40 24.97
C PRO A 76 -0.19 6.60 24.40
N LYS A 77 -0.05 6.55 23.06
CA LYS A 77 1.15 6.92 22.31
C LYS A 77 0.77 7.95 21.24
N PRO A 78 0.98 9.26 21.48
CA PRO A 78 0.66 10.28 20.48
C PRO A 78 1.59 10.16 19.28
N GLN A 79 1.01 10.14 18.07
CA GLN A 79 1.72 10.05 16.81
C GLN A 79 1.10 11.00 15.79
N ILE A 80 1.91 11.50 14.85
CA ILE A 80 1.49 12.24 13.66
C ILE A 80 1.75 11.41 12.40
N GLN A 81 0.98 11.68 11.34
CA GLN A 81 1.06 10.98 10.06
C GLN A 81 0.99 11.96 8.92
N SER A 82 2.14 12.48 8.53
CA SER A 82 2.27 13.39 7.40
C SER A 82 2.26 12.69 6.04
N GLY A 83 2.40 11.36 6.00
CA GLY A 83 2.60 10.60 4.76
C GLY A 83 4.06 10.60 4.29
N ILE A 84 4.98 11.17 5.08
CA ILE A 84 6.42 11.21 4.80
C ILE A 84 7.14 10.55 5.98
N ARG A 85 7.55 9.28 5.81
CA ARG A 85 8.16 8.43 6.85
C ARG A 85 9.28 9.11 7.64
N VAL A 86 10.10 9.92 6.97
CA VAL A 86 11.22 10.65 7.60
C VAL A 86 10.75 11.71 8.58
N ILE A 87 9.67 12.43 8.26
CA ILE A 87 9.08 13.46 9.13
C ILE A 87 8.37 12.78 10.29
N ASP A 88 7.59 11.74 10.01
CA ASP A 88 6.81 11.00 11.01
C ASP A 88 7.74 10.37 12.06
N GLY A 89 8.80 9.68 11.63
CA GLY A 89 9.79 9.10 12.54
C GLY A 89 10.57 10.14 13.35
N ALA A 90 10.81 11.35 12.83
CA ALA A 90 11.49 12.41 13.56
C ALA A 90 10.60 13.06 14.63
N VAL A 91 9.33 13.33 14.29
CA VAL A 91 8.38 13.97 15.22
C VAL A 91 7.89 12.98 16.27
N ASN A 92 7.51 11.76 15.88
CA ASN A 92 6.95 10.75 16.78
C ASN A 92 7.93 10.31 17.88
N ARG A 93 9.25 10.44 17.66
CA ARG A 93 10.27 10.19 18.69
C ARG A 93 10.33 11.23 19.81
N VAL A 94 9.81 12.43 19.57
CA VAL A 94 9.91 13.57 20.50
C VAL A 94 8.58 13.86 21.20
N LEU A 95 7.48 13.25 20.75
CA LEU A 95 6.17 13.42 21.36
C LEU A 95 6.12 12.77 22.76
N PRO A 96 5.56 13.45 23.77
CA PRO A 96 5.50 12.94 25.14
C PRO A 96 4.42 11.86 25.28
N ALA A 97 4.80 10.64 25.69
CA ALA A 97 3.86 9.54 25.93
C ALA A 97 3.06 9.72 27.23
N ALA A 98 1.85 9.16 27.27
CA ALA A 98 1.07 9.10 28.51
C ALA A 98 1.73 8.14 29.52
N HIS A 99 1.70 8.50 30.80
CA HIS A 99 2.18 7.63 31.89
C HIS A 99 0.99 7.25 32.76
N ALA A 100 0.83 5.96 33.08
CA ALA A 100 -0.32 5.43 33.82
C ALA A 100 -0.51 6.05 35.23
N GLU A 101 0.53 6.66 35.79
CA GLU A 101 0.51 7.32 37.10
C GLU A 101 0.25 8.84 37.04
N ALA A 102 0.22 9.44 35.84
CA ALA A 102 -0.01 10.87 35.68
C ALA A 102 -1.52 11.19 35.70
N SER A 103 -1.92 12.19 36.48
CA SER A 103 -3.33 12.60 36.60
C SER A 103 -3.86 13.38 35.38
N VAL A 104 -2.98 13.81 34.47
CA VAL A 104 -3.30 14.61 33.28
C VAL A 104 -2.35 14.20 32.14
N ASN A 105 -2.87 14.05 30.93
CA ASN A 105 -2.06 13.71 29.76
C ASN A 105 -1.17 14.91 29.34
N PRO A 106 0.16 14.75 29.21
CA PRO A 106 1.04 15.84 28.78
C PRO A 106 0.67 16.45 27.43
N MET A 107 0.14 15.67 26.50
CA MET A 107 -0.23 16.13 25.15
C MET A 107 -1.44 17.06 25.18
N GLU A 108 -2.40 16.81 26.06
CA GLU A 108 -3.55 17.67 26.30
C GLU A 108 -3.10 19.08 26.72
N ILE A 109 -2.17 19.16 27.67
CA ILE A 109 -1.63 20.44 28.18
C ILE A 109 -0.99 21.26 27.05
N TRP A 110 -0.19 20.64 26.19
CA TRP A 110 0.47 21.33 25.07
C TRP A 110 -0.54 21.85 24.04
N ILE A 111 -1.59 21.09 23.74
CA ILE A 111 -2.65 21.50 22.82
C ILE A 111 -3.47 22.64 23.42
N SER A 112 -3.82 22.57 24.70
CA SER A 112 -4.51 23.66 25.39
C SER A 112 -3.70 24.95 25.33
N ILE A 113 -2.40 24.90 25.70
CA ILE A 113 -1.50 26.06 25.64
C ILE A 113 -1.40 26.62 24.21
N GLY A 114 -1.19 25.74 23.22
CA GLY A 114 -1.11 26.12 21.82
C GLY A 114 -2.36 26.84 21.32
N SER A 115 -3.54 26.33 21.68
CA SER A 115 -4.83 26.92 21.28
C SER A 115 -5.05 28.34 21.86
N ILE A 116 -4.57 28.58 23.08
CA ILE A 116 -4.62 29.90 23.73
C ILE A 116 -3.68 30.88 23.03
N ILE A 117 -2.43 30.46 22.76
CA ILE A 117 -1.44 31.28 22.05
C ILE A 117 -1.96 31.66 20.66
N TRP A 118 -2.53 30.69 19.94
CA TRP A 118 -3.11 30.92 18.62
C TRP A 118 -4.22 31.98 18.66
N LEU A 119 -5.16 31.86 19.61
CA LEU A 119 -6.27 32.80 19.77
C LEU A 119 -5.78 34.20 20.13
N LEU A 120 -4.81 34.32 21.03
CA LEU A 120 -4.21 35.61 21.40
C LEU A 120 -3.54 36.28 20.19
N GLY A 121 -2.78 35.54 19.39
CA GLY A 121 -2.17 36.05 18.17
C GLY A 121 -3.19 36.57 17.17
N LEU A 122 -4.29 35.83 16.96
CA LEU A 122 -5.40 36.23 16.10
C LEU A 122 -6.04 37.55 16.58
N ILE A 123 -6.34 37.65 17.87
CA ILE A 123 -6.95 38.85 18.47
C ILE A 123 -6.01 40.06 18.31
N ILE A 124 -4.72 39.92 18.61
CA ILE A 124 -3.73 41.01 18.50
C ILE A 124 -3.64 41.52 17.06
N LEU A 125 -3.58 40.62 16.07
CA LEU A 125 -3.49 41.01 14.66
C LEU A 125 -4.78 41.64 14.13
N LEU A 126 -5.95 41.19 14.59
CA LEU A 126 -7.23 41.84 14.27
C LEU A 126 -7.29 43.25 14.85
N PHE A 127 -6.91 43.44 16.11
CA PHE A 127 -6.85 44.77 16.72
C PHE A 127 -5.84 45.68 16.02
N TYR A 128 -4.67 45.15 15.66
CA TYR A 128 -3.67 45.87 14.89
C TYR A 128 -4.21 46.33 13.53
N CYS A 129 -4.92 45.44 12.82
CA CYS A 129 -5.61 45.74 11.57
C CYS A 129 -6.63 46.89 11.71
N ILE A 130 -7.49 46.82 12.73
CA ILE A 130 -8.50 47.84 13.03
C ILE A 130 -7.81 49.17 13.38
N TYR A 131 -6.78 49.12 14.24
CA TYR A 131 -6.02 50.29 14.68
C TYR A 131 -5.34 51.01 13.51
N ILE A 132 -4.66 50.27 12.62
CA ILE A 132 -4.04 50.85 11.42
C ILE A 132 -5.11 51.49 10.53
N THR A 133 -6.21 50.78 10.29
CA THR A 133 -7.29 51.29 9.43
C THR A 133 -7.88 52.59 9.98
N PHE A 134 -8.11 52.65 11.30
CA PHE A 134 -8.61 53.85 11.96
C PHE A 134 -7.60 55.00 11.90
N ARG A 135 -6.33 54.72 12.23
CA ARG A 135 -5.24 55.71 12.17
C ARG A 135 -5.04 56.25 10.75
N PHE A 136 -5.13 55.39 9.75
CA PHE A 136 -5.01 55.76 8.34
C PHE A 136 -6.21 56.58 7.87
N SER A 137 -7.44 56.18 8.26
CA SER A 137 -8.67 56.95 7.97
C SER A 137 -8.58 58.40 8.47
N GLY A 138 -7.93 58.62 9.62
CA GLY A 138 -7.68 59.96 10.16
C GLY A 138 -6.88 60.86 9.22
N LYS A 139 -5.90 60.30 8.47
CA LYS A 139 -5.08 61.05 7.50
C LYS A 139 -5.84 61.46 6.24
N LEU A 140 -6.97 60.81 5.96
CA LEU A 140 -7.77 61.04 4.75
C LEU A 140 -8.82 62.15 4.90
N LYS A 141 -9.01 62.68 6.13
CA LYS A 141 -9.98 63.76 6.39
C LYS A 141 -9.65 65.06 5.66
N SER A 142 -8.40 65.28 5.26
CA SER A 142 -7.94 66.45 4.52
C SER A 142 -8.09 66.31 2.99
N ALA A 143 -8.65 65.20 2.50
CA ALA A 143 -8.79 64.96 1.07
C ALA A 143 -9.89 65.83 0.44
N ARG A 144 -9.58 66.45 -0.70
CA ARG A 144 -10.50 67.30 -1.48
C ARG A 144 -11.16 66.47 -2.57
N HIS A 145 -12.49 66.53 -2.70
CA HIS A 145 -13.19 65.87 -3.81
C HIS A 145 -12.89 66.58 -5.14
N LEU A 146 -12.55 65.81 -6.18
CA LEU A 146 -12.34 66.33 -7.53
C LEU A 146 -13.57 66.08 -8.40
N TYR A 147 -13.87 64.82 -8.71
CA TYR A 147 -15.03 64.39 -9.48
C TYR A 147 -15.31 62.89 -9.26
N ALA A 148 -16.54 62.45 -9.51
CA ALA A 148 -16.96 61.06 -9.31
C ALA A 148 -16.50 60.49 -7.95
N ASN A 149 -15.69 59.43 -7.95
CA ASN A 149 -15.09 58.78 -6.79
C ASN A 149 -13.60 59.14 -6.58
N VAL A 150 -13.11 60.21 -7.21
CA VAL A 150 -11.71 60.65 -7.18
C VAL A 150 -11.53 61.83 -6.22
N TYR A 151 -10.52 61.73 -5.36
CA TYR A 151 -10.15 62.69 -4.33
C TYR A 151 -8.66 63.04 -4.45
N GLU A 152 -8.32 64.30 -4.21
CA GLU A 152 -6.96 64.79 -4.14
C GLU A 152 -6.50 64.84 -2.68
N ILE A 153 -5.27 64.40 -2.40
CA ILE A 153 -4.68 64.44 -1.05
C ILE A 153 -3.25 64.99 -1.09
N HIS A 154 -2.90 65.82 -0.11
CA HIS A 154 -1.58 66.45 -0.01
C HIS A 154 -0.59 65.71 0.90
N SER A 155 -1.09 64.80 1.74
CA SER A 155 -0.31 64.16 2.80
C SER A 155 0.30 62.80 2.41
N ILE A 156 0.02 62.33 1.18
CA ILE A 156 0.43 61.01 0.68
C ILE A 156 0.86 61.18 -0.77
N ASP A 157 2.03 60.66 -1.12
CA ASP A 157 2.70 60.88 -2.42
C ASP A 157 2.42 59.77 -3.46
N ILE A 158 1.51 58.85 -3.16
CA ILE A 158 1.19 57.70 -4.01
C ILE A 158 -0.33 57.69 -4.25
N PRO A 159 -0.80 57.39 -5.48
CA PRO A 159 -2.21 57.11 -5.70
C PRO A 159 -2.61 55.79 -5.04
N PHE A 160 -3.78 55.75 -4.39
CA PHE A 160 -4.27 54.53 -3.73
C PHE A 160 -5.79 54.50 -3.62
N LEU A 161 -6.31 53.29 -3.43
CA LEU A 161 -7.71 53.05 -3.06
C LEU A 161 -7.88 52.93 -1.56
N PHE A 162 -8.91 53.56 -1.03
CA PHE A 162 -9.32 53.36 0.35
C PHE A 162 -10.84 53.26 0.52
N GLY A 163 -11.27 52.28 1.31
CA GLY A 163 -12.67 51.98 1.62
C GLY A 163 -13.07 50.55 1.21
N LEU A 164 -13.79 49.86 2.09
CA LEU A 164 -14.14 48.44 1.89
C LEU A 164 -15.37 48.24 0.99
N PHE A 165 -16.47 48.97 1.23
CA PHE A 165 -17.71 48.81 0.46
C PHE A 165 -17.93 49.91 -0.59
N LYS A 166 -17.28 51.07 -0.41
CA LYS A 166 -17.34 52.22 -1.32
C LYS A 166 -15.92 52.76 -1.52
N PRO A 167 -15.07 52.06 -2.30
CA PRO A 167 -13.69 52.46 -2.49
C PRO A 167 -13.62 53.82 -3.19
N LYS A 168 -12.78 54.71 -2.66
CA LYS A 168 -12.49 56.03 -3.21
C LYS A 168 -11.05 56.05 -3.72
N ILE A 169 -10.84 56.67 -4.88
CA ILE A 169 -9.52 56.86 -5.48
C ILE A 169 -8.92 58.12 -4.88
N TYR A 170 -7.74 58.02 -4.28
CA TYR A 170 -6.98 59.15 -3.76
C TYR A 170 -5.75 59.37 -4.64
N ILE A 171 -5.53 60.60 -5.08
CA ILE A 171 -4.46 60.97 -6.01
C ILE A 171 -3.59 62.08 -5.38
N PRO A 172 -2.25 61.98 -5.46
CA PRO A 172 -1.35 63.04 -5.01
C PRO A 172 -1.40 64.24 -5.97
N LYS A 173 -1.18 65.45 -5.44
CA LYS A 173 -1.20 66.68 -6.24
C LYS A 173 -0.03 66.79 -7.24
N ASN A 174 1.06 66.07 -7.04
CA ASN A 174 2.30 66.23 -7.82
C ASN A 174 2.31 65.46 -9.15
N LEU A 175 1.15 65.01 -9.65
CA LEU A 175 1.05 64.28 -10.90
C LEU A 175 0.84 65.20 -12.10
N SER A 176 1.58 64.97 -13.18
CA SER A 176 1.36 65.71 -14.42
C SER A 176 0.03 65.32 -15.07
N GLU A 177 -0.59 66.25 -15.81
CA GLU A 177 -1.85 66.00 -16.53
C GLU A 177 -1.76 64.81 -17.49
N SER A 178 -0.57 64.52 -18.02
CA SER A 178 -0.32 63.36 -18.88
C SER A 178 -0.27 62.01 -18.15
N GLU A 179 0.01 62.00 -16.85
CA GLU A 179 0.14 60.77 -16.05
C GLU A 179 -1.19 60.36 -15.39
N ILE A 180 -2.04 61.35 -15.07
CA ILE A 180 -3.33 61.16 -14.40
C ILE A 180 -4.21 60.11 -15.10
N PRO A 181 -4.38 60.10 -16.44
CA PRO A 181 -5.24 59.13 -17.10
C PRO A 181 -4.80 57.68 -16.90
N TYR A 182 -3.49 57.41 -16.92
CA TYR A 182 -2.96 56.05 -16.74
C TYR A 182 -3.18 55.54 -15.32
N ILE A 183 -2.97 56.42 -14.33
CA ILE A 183 -3.11 56.11 -12.91
C ILE A 183 -4.58 55.89 -12.56
N ILE A 184 -5.47 56.80 -12.96
CA ILE A 184 -6.92 56.63 -12.73
C ILE A 184 -7.39 55.33 -13.35
N LYS A 185 -6.95 55.02 -14.57
CA LYS A 185 -7.34 53.79 -15.24
C LYS A 185 -6.87 52.55 -14.48
N HIS A 186 -5.68 52.58 -13.91
CA HIS A 186 -5.15 51.50 -13.06
C HIS A 186 -6.04 51.30 -11.81
N GLU A 187 -6.35 52.38 -11.09
CA GLU A 187 -7.20 52.30 -9.88
C GLU A 187 -8.65 51.90 -10.20
N GLU A 188 -9.20 52.34 -11.34
CA GLU A 188 -10.51 51.89 -11.83
C GLU A 188 -10.55 50.37 -12.07
N ILE A 189 -9.45 49.77 -12.55
CA ILE A 189 -9.37 48.33 -12.76
C ILE A 189 -9.48 47.60 -11.41
N HIS A 190 -8.80 48.08 -10.38
CA HIS A 190 -8.91 47.52 -9.02
C HIS A 190 -10.33 47.62 -8.45
N ILE A 191 -11.03 48.75 -8.68
CA ILE A 191 -12.43 48.90 -8.25
C ILE A 191 -13.32 47.91 -9.01
N ARG A 192 -13.20 47.84 -10.34
CA ARG A 192 -14.01 46.97 -11.20
C ARG A 192 -13.81 45.48 -10.88
N ARG A 193 -12.59 45.07 -10.54
CA ARG A 193 -12.26 43.69 -10.14
C ARG A 193 -12.51 43.41 -8.64
N LYS A 194 -12.81 44.44 -7.86
CA LYS A 194 -13.00 44.38 -6.41
C LYS A 194 -11.75 43.89 -5.65
N ASP A 195 -10.57 44.25 -6.13
CA ASP A 195 -9.29 43.79 -5.58
C ASP A 195 -9.10 44.18 -4.10
N HIS A 196 -9.67 45.31 -3.68
CA HIS A 196 -9.73 45.75 -2.29
C HIS A 196 -10.45 44.75 -1.36
N LEU A 197 -11.52 44.10 -1.83
CA LEU A 197 -12.22 43.05 -1.08
C LEU A 197 -11.41 41.76 -1.06
N ILE A 198 -10.80 41.38 -2.19
CA ILE A 198 -9.98 40.17 -2.30
C ILE A 198 -8.77 40.26 -1.36
N LYS A 199 -8.06 41.39 -1.37
CA LYS A 199 -6.91 41.65 -0.49
C LYS A 199 -7.31 41.64 0.98
N PHE A 200 -8.45 42.25 1.32
CA PHE A 200 -8.97 42.23 2.69
C PHE A 200 -9.30 40.81 3.15
N ALA A 201 -10.01 40.03 2.32
CA ALA A 201 -10.31 38.63 2.61
C ALA A 201 -9.03 37.81 2.78
N ALA A 202 -8.09 37.88 1.83
CA ALA A 202 -6.81 37.17 1.90
C ALA A 202 -6.00 37.52 3.15
N TYR A 203 -6.04 38.78 3.59
CA TYR A 203 -5.40 39.21 4.83
C TYR A 203 -6.07 38.63 6.08
N LEU A 204 -7.40 38.57 6.14
CA LEU A 204 -8.11 37.89 7.24
C LEU A 204 -7.73 36.41 7.33
N ILE A 205 -7.64 35.74 6.18
CA ILE A 205 -7.19 34.34 6.10
C ILE A 205 -5.75 34.21 6.62
N THR A 206 -4.88 35.13 6.21
CA THR A 206 -3.48 35.17 6.68
C THR A 206 -3.39 35.38 8.18
N ILE A 207 -4.30 36.15 8.80
CA ILE A 207 -4.37 36.33 10.25
C ILE A 207 -4.76 35.02 10.97
N ILE A 208 -5.69 34.24 10.42
CA ILE A 208 -6.08 32.94 11.00
C ILE A 208 -4.88 31.99 11.04
N HIS A 209 -4.05 32.04 9.99
CA HIS A 209 -2.86 31.21 9.78
C HIS A 209 -1.55 31.94 10.09
N TRP A 210 -1.57 32.92 11.00
CA TRP A 210 -0.48 33.88 11.18
C TRP A 210 0.88 33.25 11.52
N PHE A 211 0.88 32.07 12.13
CA PHE A 211 2.07 31.34 12.52
C PHE A 211 2.79 30.69 11.33
N ASN A 212 2.14 30.61 10.16
CA ASN A 212 2.70 29.99 8.97
C ASN A 212 3.38 31.02 8.03
N PRO A 213 4.72 31.01 7.90
CA PRO A 213 5.44 31.96 7.05
C PRO A 213 5.13 31.81 5.55
N LEU A 214 4.70 30.63 5.09
CA LEU A 214 4.36 30.40 3.68
C LEU A 214 3.06 31.11 3.30
N VAL A 215 2.11 31.23 4.22
CA VAL A 215 0.86 31.98 3.98
C VAL A 215 1.14 33.47 3.84
N TRP A 216 2.05 34.03 4.66
CA TRP A 216 2.52 35.40 4.50
C TRP A 216 3.22 35.62 3.15
N LEU A 217 4.05 34.67 2.73
CA LEU A 217 4.70 34.71 1.43
C LEU A 217 3.69 34.64 0.28
N ALA A 218 2.67 33.77 0.38
CA ALA A 218 1.58 33.67 -0.58
C ALA A 218 0.81 34.99 -0.71
N PHE A 219 0.46 35.61 0.43
CA PHE A 219 -0.18 36.93 0.44
C PHE A 219 0.69 38.00 -0.23
N TYR A 220 1.99 38.02 0.08
CA TYR A 220 2.93 38.95 -0.55
C TYR A 220 3.01 38.75 -2.08
N LEU A 221 3.15 37.50 -2.55
CA LEU A 221 3.26 37.18 -3.97
C LEU A 221 1.94 37.41 -4.74
N MET A 222 0.80 37.13 -4.11
CA MET A 222 -0.53 37.43 -4.66
C MET A 222 -0.67 38.92 -4.92
N ASN A 223 -0.26 39.77 -3.98
CA ASN A 223 -0.30 41.22 -4.16
C ASN A 223 0.62 41.69 -5.30
N GLU A 224 1.81 41.09 -5.46
CA GLU A 224 2.67 41.39 -6.62
C GLU A 224 1.99 41.01 -7.94
N ASP A 225 1.40 39.81 -8.03
CA ASP A 225 0.75 39.33 -9.25
C ASP A 225 -0.53 40.13 -9.59
N MET A 226 -1.25 40.61 -8.57
CA MET A 226 -2.41 41.49 -8.70
C MET A 226 -2.02 42.81 -9.40
N GLU A 227 -0.96 43.48 -8.92
CA GLU A 227 -0.46 44.74 -9.49
C GLU A 227 0.00 44.55 -10.95
N LEU A 228 0.76 43.47 -11.22
CA LEU A 228 1.22 43.15 -12.57
C LEU A 228 0.05 42.88 -13.53
N SER A 229 -1.00 42.19 -13.06
CA SER A 229 -2.21 41.90 -13.83
C SER A 229 -3.02 43.17 -14.14
N CYS A 230 -3.03 44.14 -13.23
CA CYS A 230 -3.67 45.43 -13.44
C CYS A 230 -2.88 46.27 -14.47
N ASP A 231 -1.55 46.31 -14.37
CA ASP A 231 -0.68 46.95 -15.36
C ASP A 231 -0.92 46.39 -16.78
N GLU A 232 -1.05 45.07 -16.93
CA GLU A 232 -1.37 44.42 -18.21
C GLU A 232 -2.76 44.79 -18.74
N ALA A 233 -3.75 44.93 -17.85
CA ALA A 233 -5.10 45.34 -18.22
C ALA A 233 -5.16 46.80 -18.70
N VAL A 234 -4.36 47.70 -18.10
CA VAL A 234 -4.20 49.08 -18.58
C VAL A 234 -3.68 49.11 -20.02
N ILE A 235 -2.60 48.35 -20.31
CA ILE A 235 -2.03 48.27 -21.68
C ILE A 235 -3.05 47.71 -22.67
N ARG A 236 -3.86 46.73 -22.24
CA ARG A 236 -4.87 46.11 -23.12
C ARG A 236 -6.02 47.06 -23.46
N GLU A 237 -6.43 47.94 -22.53
CA GLU A 237 -7.52 48.89 -22.75
C GLU A 237 -7.09 50.17 -23.44
N LEU A 238 -5.90 50.70 -23.11
CA LEU A 238 -5.39 51.97 -23.67
C LEU A 238 -4.48 51.77 -24.90
N GLY A 239 -4.10 50.52 -25.20
CA GLY A 239 -3.33 50.15 -26.39
C GLY A 239 -1.82 49.99 -26.15
N TYR A 240 -1.14 49.33 -27.08
CA TYR A 240 0.27 48.95 -26.91
C TYR A 240 1.28 50.11 -27.06
N GLY A 241 0.86 51.24 -27.63
CA GLY A 241 1.70 52.42 -27.83
C GLY A 241 2.06 53.14 -26.52
N ILE A 242 1.25 52.97 -25.47
CA ILE A 242 1.39 53.73 -24.21
C ILE A 242 2.41 53.15 -23.23
N LYS A 243 3.02 51.98 -23.53
CA LYS A 243 3.92 51.26 -22.60
C LYS A 243 5.05 52.12 -22.05
N LYS A 244 5.67 52.94 -22.92
CA LYS A 244 6.84 53.75 -22.55
C LYS A 244 6.44 54.90 -21.62
N ASP A 245 5.36 55.59 -21.94
CA ASP A 245 4.89 56.74 -21.17
C ASP A 245 4.25 56.30 -19.85
N TYR A 246 3.54 55.17 -19.85
CA TYR A 246 3.05 54.54 -18.61
C TYR A 246 4.19 54.01 -17.71
N SER A 247 5.23 53.41 -18.29
CA SER A 247 6.39 52.98 -17.50
C SER A 247 7.13 54.17 -16.88
N LYS A 248 7.17 55.32 -17.57
CA LYS A 248 7.73 56.56 -17.03
C LYS A 248 6.90 57.10 -15.87
N SER A 249 5.57 57.06 -15.97
CA SER A 249 4.69 57.51 -14.88
C SER A 249 4.82 56.66 -13.61
N LEU A 250 5.05 55.35 -13.76
CA LEU A 250 5.35 54.49 -12.61
C LEU A 250 6.75 54.76 -12.03
N LEU A 251 7.72 55.12 -12.88
CA LEU A 251 9.08 55.46 -12.45
C LEU A 251 9.12 56.79 -11.69
N SER A 252 8.46 57.84 -12.17
CA SER A 252 8.37 59.15 -11.51
C SER A 252 7.80 59.01 -10.10
N LEU A 253 6.70 58.28 -9.96
CA LEU A 253 6.08 57.94 -8.67
C LEU A 253 6.98 57.14 -7.70
N SER A 254 7.99 56.43 -8.21
CA SER A 254 8.87 55.59 -7.39
C SER A 254 10.12 56.30 -6.86
N VAL A 255 10.53 57.39 -7.52
CA VAL A 255 11.74 58.16 -7.17
C VAL A 255 11.50 59.09 -5.97
N GLU A 256 10.24 59.48 -5.70
CA GLU A 256 9.88 60.40 -4.60
C GLU A 256 9.71 59.71 -3.22
N ARG A 257 10.16 58.46 -3.03
CA ARG A 257 9.93 57.69 -1.79
C ARG A 257 10.73 58.21 -0.59
N SER A 258 10.02 58.62 0.47
CA SER A 258 10.52 58.59 1.86
C SER A 258 9.67 57.63 2.71
N SER A 259 10.35 56.93 3.62
CA SER A 259 9.91 55.73 4.35
C SER A 259 8.69 55.97 5.26
N LEU A 260 7.48 55.59 4.86
CA LEU A 260 6.31 55.62 5.75
C LEU A 260 5.35 54.44 5.53
N GLY A 261 5.45 53.46 6.43
CA GLY A 261 4.31 52.78 7.05
C GLY A 261 3.60 51.69 6.24
N ALA A 262 4.13 50.46 6.34
CA ALA A 262 3.51 49.22 5.93
C ALA A 262 2.14 49.02 6.61
N SER A 263 1.06 49.38 5.90
CA SER A 263 -0.26 48.82 6.16
C SER A 263 -0.47 47.70 5.15
N PRO A 264 -0.70 46.45 5.57
CA PRO A 264 -0.98 45.34 4.66
C PRO A 264 -2.18 45.61 3.76
N ILE A 265 -3.07 46.53 4.17
CA ILE A 265 -4.33 46.86 3.48
C ILE A 265 -4.21 48.12 2.62
N ALA A 266 -3.23 48.99 2.88
CA ALA A 266 -3.02 50.15 2.01
C ALA A 266 -2.47 49.69 0.65
N PHE A 267 -3.02 50.22 -0.43
CA PHE A 267 -2.47 50.06 -1.78
C PHE A 267 -1.23 50.94 -1.90
N GLY A 268 -0.07 50.31 -2.06
CA GLY A 268 1.21 51.01 -2.24
C GLY A 268 2.39 50.17 -1.82
N GLU A 269 2.88 49.26 -2.68
CA GLU A 269 4.11 48.49 -2.37
C GLU A 269 5.07 48.25 -3.56
N ASN A 270 6.36 48.49 -3.25
CA ASN A 270 7.53 47.60 -3.34
C ASN A 270 7.69 46.61 -4.53
N LYS A 271 7.87 47.13 -5.76
CA LYS A 271 8.85 46.68 -6.79
C LYS A 271 8.57 47.32 -8.15
N THR A 272 8.74 48.65 -8.26
CA THR A 272 8.53 49.38 -9.53
C THR A 272 9.34 48.79 -10.70
N ARG A 273 10.55 48.29 -10.42
CA ARG A 273 11.39 47.60 -11.42
C ARG A 273 10.73 46.36 -12.03
N SER A 274 10.05 45.54 -11.22
CA SER A 274 9.37 44.31 -11.67
C SER A 274 8.19 44.67 -12.59
N ARG A 275 7.39 45.66 -12.19
CA ARG A 275 6.25 46.21 -12.95
C ARG A 275 6.67 46.77 -14.30
N ILE A 276 7.66 47.66 -14.33
CA ILE A 276 8.20 48.24 -15.57
C ILE A 276 8.72 47.13 -16.50
N LYS A 277 9.48 46.17 -15.97
CA LYS A 277 9.99 45.04 -16.77
C LYS A 277 8.85 44.21 -17.36
N ASN A 278 7.76 43.98 -16.63
CA ASN A 278 6.60 43.25 -17.12
C ASN A 278 5.87 44.03 -18.23
N ILE A 279 5.59 45.31 -18.02
CA ILE A 279 4.93 46.21 -18.99
C ILE A 279 5.69 46.23 -20.33
N LEU A 280 7.01 46.40 -20.29
CA LEU A 280 7.83 46.48 -21.49
C LEU A 280 7.85 45.15 -22.26
N ASN A 281 7.93 44.03 -21.55
CA ASN A 281 7.99 42.69 -22.16
C ASN A 281 6.62 42.11 -22.51
N TYR A 282 5.52 42.73 -22.08
CA TYR A 282 4.17 42.23 -22.32
C TYR A 282 3.87 42.11 -23.82
N LYS A 283 3.45 40.94 -24.27
CA LYS A 283 3.02 40.70 -25.66
C LYS A 283 1.56 40.30 -25.69
N ARG A 284 0.85 40.64 -26.76
CA ARG A 284 -0.54 40.21 -26.94
C ARG A 284 -0.57 38.68 -26.98
N PRO A 285 -1.22 38.01 -26.00
CA PRO A 285 -1.36 36.56 -26.08
C PRO A 285 -2.29 36.22 -27.25
N LYS A 286 -1.98 35.15 -27.98
CA LYS A 286 -2.88 34.60 -29.01
C LYS A 286 -4.10 34.03 -28.30
N PHE A 287 -5.29 34.16 -28.91
CA PHE A 287 -6.56 33.70 -28.33
C PHE A 287 -6.53 32.21 -27.92
N TRP A 288 -5.91 31.36 -28.75
CA TRP A 288 -5.73 29.94 -28.44
C TRP A 288 -4.84 29.69 -27.22
N VAL A 289 -3.80 30.50 -27.00
CA VAL A 289 -2.92 30.38 -25.82
C VAL A 289 -3.70 30.71 -24.55
N THR A 290 -4.57 31.73 -24.58
CA THR A 290 -5.44 32.04 -23.44
C THR A 290 -6.43 30.92 -23.13
N ILE A 291 -6.97 30.24 -24.14
CA ILE A 291 -7.88 29.10 -23.94
C ILE A 291 -7.11 27.94 -23.30
N ILE A 292 -5.98 27.53 -23.88
CA ILE A 292 -5.18 26.40 -23.39
C ILE A 292 -4.70 26.66 -21.94
N THR A 293 -4.18 27.86 -21.66
CA THR A 293 -3.73 28.21 -20.30
C THR A 293 -4.90 28.21 -19.30
N THR A 294 -6.09 28.65 -19.71
CA THR A 294 -7.28 28.60 -18.86
C THR A 294 -7.67 27.16 -18.52
N ILE A 295 -7.70 26.27 -19.53
CA ILE A 295 -8.04 24.86 -19.32
C ILE A 295 -7.05 24.20 -18.37
N VAL A 296 -5.74 24.40 -18.58
CA VAL A 296 -4.69 23.86 -17.72
C VAL A 296 -4.85 24.35 -16.28
N ILE A 297 -5.16 25.64 -16.08
CA ILE A 297 -5.36 26.18 -14.73
C ILE A 297 -6.61 25.64 -14.07
N ILE A 298 -7.70 25.42 -14.82
CA ILE A 298 -8.91 24.81 -14.28
C ILE A 298 -8.62 23.38 -13.82
N ILE A 299 -7.93 22.58 -14.65
CA ILE A 299 -7.52 21.21 -14.29
C ILE A 299 -6.63 21.22 -13.04
N LEU A 300 -5.62 22.10 -13.00
CA LEU A 300 -4.74 22.24 -11.83
C LEU A 300 -5.51 22.73 -10.59
N ALA A 301 -6.45 23.66 -10.74
CA ALA A 301 -7.27 24.16 -9.64
C ALA A 301 -8.17 23.06 -9.08
N ILE A 302 -8.79 22.25 -9.95
CA ILE A 302 -9.59 21.10 -9.53
C ILE A 302 -8.70 20.10 -8.78
N GLY A 303 -7.55 19.73 -9.34
CA GLY A 303 -6.66 18.78 -8.68
C GLY A 303 -6.04 19.28 -7.36
N LEU A 304 -5.76 20.58 -7.24
CA LEU A 304 -5.20 21.18 -6.01
C LEU A 304 -6.25 21.56 -4.97
N LEU A 305 -7.52 21.76 -5.34
CA LEU A 305 -8.63 21.96 -4.39
C LEU A 305 -9.22 20.64 -3.94
N SER A 306 -9.09 19.60 -4.75
CA SER A 306 -9.52 18.28 -4.37
C SER A 306 -8.58 17.72 -3.32
N ASN A 307 -9.15 17.13 -2.28
CA ASN A 307 -8.42 16.15 -1.52
C ASN A 307 -8.25 14.90 -2.38
N PRO A 308 -7.23 14.08 -2.10
CA PRO A 308 -7.34 12.69 -2.50
C PRO A 308 -8.72 12.27 -2.03
N SER A 309 -9.51 11.61 -2.89
CA SER A 309 -10.63 10.83 -2.34
C SER A 309 -10.06 10.11 -1.13
N ASP A 310 -10.85 9.90 -0.07
CA ASP A 310 -10.28 9.32 1.15
C ASP A 310 -9.54 7.99 0.82
N ASP A 311 -9.70 7.48 -0.45
CA ASP A 311 -9.18 6.37 -1.31
C ASP A 311 -7.68 6.20 -1.19
N ILE A 312 -7.04 7.27 -0.76
CA ILE A 312 -5.67 7.25 -0.30
C ILE A 312 -5.66 7.54 1.20
N GLY A 313 -5.99 6.52 1.99
CA GLY A 313 -6.15 6.69 3.43
C GLY A 313 -4.84 7.07 4.11
N ALA A 314 -5.02 8.00 5.02
CA ALA A 314 -4.14 8.31 6.13
C ALA A 314 -3.62 7.04 6.79
N ILE A 315 -2.29 6.95 6.95
CA ILE A 315 -1.58 5.88 7.66
C ILE A 315 -1.82 6.04 9.18
N ASP A 316 -3.07 6.07 9.66
CA ASP A 316 -3.39 5.95 11.09
C ASP A 316 -3.52 4.48 11.39
N ASN A 317 -2.74 3.96 12.35
CA ASN A 317 -2.71 2.53 12.66
C ASN A 317 -4.05 2.04 13.23
N ASN A 318 -5.08 2.88 13.31
CA ASN A 318 -6.33 2.68 14.03
C ASN A 318 -7.49 3.46 13.38
N TYR A 319 -8.50 2.76 12.91
CA TYR A 319 -9.74 3.33 12.40
C TYR A 319 -10.81 3.41 13.51
N VAL A 320 -11.35 4.60 13.78
CA VAL A 320 -12.41 4.82 14.80
C VAL A 320 -13.69 5.30 14.11
N ASN A 321 -14.80 4.61 14.34
CA ASN A 321 -16.12 5.08 13.95
C ASN A 321 -16.92 5.60 15.16
N GLU A 322 -16.98 6.92 15.34
CA GLU A 322 -17.69 7.55 16.47
C GLU A 322 -19.22 7.38 16.39
N LYS A 323 -19.78 7.20 15.18
CA LYS A 323 -21.23 7.10 14.95
C LYS A 323 -21.80 5.76 15.40
N TYR A 324 -21.04 4.69 15.16
CA TYR A 324 -21.41 3.33 15.50
C TYR A 324 -20.55 2.76 16.65
N GLU A 325 -19.75 3.61 17.30
CA GLU A 325 -19.02 3.30 18.53
C GLU A 325 -18.15 2.02 18.47
N PHE A 326 -17.48 1.80 17.33
CA PHE A 326 -16.50 0.73 17.15
C PHE A 326 -15.15 1.28 16.71
N TYR A 327 -14.11 0.48 16.92
CA TYR A 327 -12.74 0.76 16.55
C TYR A 327 -12.14 -0.48 15.86
N PHE A 328 -11.28 -0.26 14.87
CA PHE A 328 -10.55 -1.30 14.16
C PHE A 328 -9.05 -0.97 14.15
N GLU A 329 -8.22 -1.88 14.67
CA GLU A 329 -6.77 -1.73 14.70
C GLU A 329 -6.17 -2.18 13.36
N VAL A 330 -5.66 -1.22 12.59
CA VAL A 330 -5.13 -1.47 11.24
C VAL A 330 -3.63 -1.77 11.35
N PRO A 331 -3.12 -2.86 10.77
CA PRO A 331 -1.69 -3.18 10.80
C PRO A 331 -0.81 -2.01 10.31
N GLU A 332 0.34 -1.76 10.95
CA GLU A 332 1.19 -0.59 10.63
C GLU A 332 1.75 -0.60 9.19
N ASN A 333 1.81 -1.78 8.56
CA ASN A 333 2.24 -1.95 7.19
C ASN A 333 1.14 -1.61 6.18
N TRP A 334 -0.14 -1.63 6.58
CA TRP A 334 -1.27 -1.41 5.66
C TRP A 334 -1.35 0.03 5.15
N LYS A 335 -1.37 0.17 3.82
CA LYS A 335 -1.80 1.40 3.14
C LYS A 335 -3.25 1.22 2.74
N TYR A 336 -4.16 1.74 3.55
CA TYR A 336 -5.59 1.55 3.35
C TYR A 336 -6.30 2.87 3.09
N LYS A 337 -7.60 2.77 2.86
CA LYS A 337 -8.62 3.79 2.74
C LYS A 337 -9.84 3.37 3.54
N VAL A 338 -10.66 4.30 4.02
CA VAL A 338 -12.06 4.01 4.34
C VAL A 338 -13.06 4.87 3.53
N ILE A 339 -14.09 4.25 2.93
CA ILE A 339 -15.31 4.91 2.44
C ILE A 339 -16.45 4.60 3.40
N GLU A 340 -17.09 5.61 3.97
CA GLU A 340 -18.33 5.46 4.73
C GLU A 340 -19.55 5.78 3.85
N ASP A 341 -20.28 4.76 3.42
CA ASP A 341 -21.54 4.88 2.68
C ASP A 341 -22.73 4.49 3.57
N GLY A 342 -23.22 5.47 4.33
CA GLY A 342 -24.38 5.31 5.21
C GLY A 342 -24.12 4.39 6.39
N ASN A 343 -24.45 3.11 6.20
CA ASN A 343 -24.28 2.02 7.16
C ASN A 343 -23.26 0.98 6.70
N ILE A 344 -22.55 1.23 5.61
CA ILE A 344 -21.53 0.36 5.03
C ILE A 344 -20.20 1.10 5.06
N ILE A 345 -19.15 0.46 5.60
CA ILE A 345 -17.83 1.05 5.80
C ILE A 345 -16.79 0.21 5.06
N ARG A 346 -16.28 0.70 3.93
CA ARG A 346 -15.41 -0.06 3.03
C ARG A 346 -13.95 0.29 3.25
N PHE A 347 -13.10 -0.70 3.44
CA PHE A 347 -11.66 -0.57 3.56
C PHE A 347 -11.02 -0.89 2.20
N LEU A 348 -10.34 0.08 1.59
CA LEU A 348 -9.75 -0.05 0.23
C LEU A 348 -8.22 0.06 0.29
N TYR A 349 -7.49 -0.55 -0.64
CA TYR A 349 -6.04 -0.50 -0.74
C TYR A 349 -5.58 0.77 -1.43
N SER A 350 -4.85 1.63 -0.71
CA SER A 350 -4.38 2.92 -1.23
C SER A 350 -3.05 2.87 -1.98
N GLY A 351 -2.42 1.69 -2.06
CA GLY A 351 -1.15 1.51 -2.76
C GLY A 351 -1.29 1.35 -4.29
N TYR A 352 -2.50 1.07 -4.79
CA TYR A 352 -2.77 0.84 -6.21
C TYR A 352 -4.17 1.35 -6.61
N GLU A 353 -4.21 2.23 -7.61
CA GLU A 353 -5.43 2.67 -8.28
C GLU A 353 -5.51 1.96 -9.63
N SER A 354 -6.58 1.19 -9.86
CA SER A 354 -6.78 0.45 -11.12
C SER A 354 -6.86 1.37 -12.33
N GLU A 355 -6.57 0.87 -13.53
CA GLU A 355 -6.66 1.63 -14.78
C GLU A 355 -8.06 2.23 -15.06
N TYR A 356 -9.09 1.75 -14.36
CA TYR A 356 -10.47 2.22 -14.44
C TYR A 356 -10.82 3.29 -13.38
N GLY A 357 -9.85 3.76 -12.58
CA GLY A 357 -10.02 4.87 -11.63
C GLY A 357 -10.67 4.46 -10.30
N GLY A 358 -10.47 3.22 -9.86
CA GLY A 358 -11.00 2.69 -8.59
C GLY A 358 -9.92 1.99 -7.76
N TYR A 359 -10.03 2.09 -6.44
CA TYR A 359 -9.15 1.46 -5.47
C TYR A 359 -9.68 0.06 -5.14
N GLN A 360 -8.77 -0.88 -4.97
CA GLN A 360 -9.15 -2.27 -4.69
C GLN A 360 -9.72 -2.40 -3.28
N GLU A 361 -10.84 -3.08 -3.11
CA GLU A 361 -11.40 -3.34 -1.77
C GLU A 361 -10.58 -4.40 -1.04
N PHE A 362 -10.35 -4.21 0.26
CA PHE A 362 -9.86 -5.23 1.18
C PHE A 362 -11.04 -5.94 1.85
N PHE A 363 -11.96 -5.17 2.44
CA PHE A 363 -13.17 -5.65 3.09
C PHE A 363 -14.13 -4.51 3.40
N THR A 364 -15.35 -4.84 3.83
CA THR A 364 -16.41 -3.88 4.13
C THR A 364 -17.16 -4.25 5.41
N ILE A 365 -17.35 -3.31 6.33
CA ILE A 365 -18.15 -3.47 7.55
C ILE A 365 -19.54 -2.85 7.32
N ALA A 366 -20.56 -3.68 7.13
CA ALA A 366 -21.97 -3.30 7.08
C ALA A 366 -22.61 -3.32 8.47
N ILE A 367 -23.48 -2.35 8.75
CA ILE A 367 -24.06 -2.10 10.07
C ILE A 367 -25.58 -2.05 9.91
N VAL A 368 -26.29 -3.03 10.42
CA VAL A 368 -27.75 -3.14 10.21
C VAL A 368 -28.46 -3.28 11.54
N SER A 369 -29.74 -2.90 11.57
CA SER A 369 -30.54 -3.16 12.76
C SER A 369 -30.73 -4.67 12.94
N LYS A 370 -30.83 -5.15 14.18
CA LYS A 370 -31.02 -6.57 14.47
C LYS A 370 -32.26 -7.16 13.80
N GLU A 371 -33.35 -6.40 13.72
CA GLU A 371 -34.55 -6.83 13.00
C GLU A 371 -34.31 -6.97 11.49
N GLU A 372 -33.53 -6.08 10.90
CA GLU A 372 -33.19 -6.09 9.48
C GLU A 372 -32.16 -7.18 9.16
N TYR A 373 -31.22 -7.44 10.06
CA TYR A 373 -30.32 -8.60 10.02
C TYR A 373 -31.11 -9.92 10.09
N ILE A 374 -32.03 -10.06 11.05
CA ILE A 374 -32.88 -11.26 11.18
C ILE A 374 -33.81 -11.42 9.97
N ARG A 375 -34.33 -10.32 9.42
CA ARG A 375 -35.15 -10.35 8.21
C ARG A 375 -34.32 -10.71 6.97
N ALA A 376 -33.07 -10.23 6.87
CA ALA A 376 -32.14 -10.56 5.79
C ALA A 376 -31.57 -12.00 5.92
N LEU A 377 -31.48 -12.55 7.14
CA LEU A 377 -31.20 -13.98 7.36
C LEU A 377 -32.33 -14.89 6.86
N SER A 378 -33.50 -14.32 6.56
CA SER A 378 -34.67 -15.05 6.06
C SER A 378 -34.85 -14.97 4.52
N ASP A 379 -34.01 -14.21 3.80
CA ASP A 379 -34.06 -13.98 2.34
C ASP A 379 -32.63 -13.68 1.80
N PRO A 380 -31.96 -14.57 1.04
CA PRO A 380 -30.52 -14.44 0.76
C PRO A 380 -30.18 -13.50 -0.41
N PRO A 381 -28.92 -12.98 -0.49
CA PRO A 381 -27.80 -13.19 0.43
C PRO A 381 -27.27 -11.85 1.00
N MET A 382 -27.22 -11.72 2.33
CA MET A 382 -26.17 -10.88 2.92
C MET A 382 -24.91 -11.72 3.02
N THR A 383 -23.98 -11.50 2.10
CA THR A 383 -22.69 -12.19 1.92
C THR A 383 -21.63 -11.87 2.98
N GLY A 384 -22.07 -11.51 4.18
CA GLY A 384 -21.21 -10.90 5.19
C GLY A 384 -21.11 -11.70 6.49
N ILE A 385 -19.89 -11.75 7.02
CA ILE A 385 -19.47 -12.44 8.22
C ILE A 385 -19.81 -11.60 9.44
N TYR A 386 -20.58 -12.14 10.38
CA TYR A 386 -20.87 -11.45 11.63
C TYR A 386 -19.58 -11.10 12.40
N LEU A 387 -19.42 -9.82 12.75
CA LEU A 387 -18.33 -9.30 13.58
C LEU A 387 -18.79 -9.17 15.04
N ALA A 388 -19.87 -8.42 15.28
CA ALA A 388 -20.36 -8.13 16.62
C ALA A 388 -21.81 -7.59 16.63
N GLU A 389 -22.37 -7.39 17.83
CA GLU A 389 -23.67 -6.75 18.06
C GLU A 389 -23.58 -5.78 19.24
N LYS A 390 -24.17 -4.58 19.10
CA LYS A 390 -24.30 -3.58 20.16
C LYS A 390 -25.53 -2.71 19.94
N ASP A 391 -26.29 -2.41 21.01
CA ASP A 391 -27.43 -1.48 21.01
C ASP A 391 -28.42 -1.69 19.84
N ASN A 392 -28.78 -2.95 19.57
CA ASN A 392 -29.69 -3.37 18.50
C ASN A 392 -29.15 -3.16 17.07
N LEU A 393 -27.84 -2.96 16.93
CA LEU A 393 -27.10 -2.92 15.67
C LEU A 393 -26.16 -4.12 15.56
N VAL A 394 -26.07 -4.70 14.37
CA VAL A 394 -25.23 -5.85 14.01
C VAL A 394 -24.18 -5.38 13.01
N TYR A 395 -22.92 -5.73 13.26
CA TYR A 395 -21.75 -5.40 12.45
C TYR A 395 -21.35 -6.63 11.63
N ILE A 396 -21.16 -6.46 10.33
CA ILE A 396 -21.03 -7.54 9.37
C ILE A 396 -19.85 -7.25 8.42
N LEU A 397 -18.83 -8.08 8.42
CA LEU A 397 -17.67 -8.04 7.53
C LEU A 397 -17.94 -8.72 6.19
N ASN A 398 -17.81 -8.00 5.08
CA ASN A 398 -17.87 -8.56 3.74
C ASN A 398 -16.46 -8.49 3.16
N MET A 399 -15.95 -9.59 2.63
CA MET A 399 -14.71 -9.60 1.87
C MET A 399 -15.06 -9.48 0.38
N PRO A 400 -14.28 -8.74 -0.43
CA PRO A 400 -14.45 -8.71 -1.86
C PRO A 400 -14.10 -10.08 -2.44
N LEU A 401 -14.87 -10.51 -3.44
CA LEU A 401 -14.74 -11.83 -4.05
C LEU A 401 -13.53 -11.97 -4.98
N ASP A 402 -13.01 -10.87 -5.53
CA ASP A 402 -11.88 -10.88 -6.46
C ASP A 402 -11.01 -9.63 -6.30
N CYS A 403 -9.70 -9.83 -6.32
CA CYS A 403 -8.71 -8.76 -6.42
C CYS A 403 -8.03 -8.80 -7.78
N ILE A 404 -8.07 -7.67 -8.49
CA ILE A 404 -7.41 -7.53 -9.80
C ILE A 404 -6.43 -6.36 -9.72
N ILE A 405 -5.23 -6.65 -9.21
CA ILE A 405 -4.10 -5.73 -9.27
C ILE A 405 -3.18 -6.22 -10.40
N PHE A 406 -3.03 -5.42 -11.45
CA PHE A 406 -2.22 -5.79 -12.61
C PHE A 406 -0.72 -5.47 -12.43
N ASP A 407 -0.37 -4.73 -11.38
CA ASP A 407 1.01 -4.35 -11.03
C ASP A 407 1.57 -5.33 -9.99
N ARG A 408 2.58 -6.12 -10.38
CA ARG A 408 3.13 -7.22 -9.57
C ARG A 408 3.73 -6.79 -8.23
N GLU A 409 4.40 -5.64 -8.18
CA GLU A 409 4.92 -5.09 -6.92
C GLU A 409 3.79 -4.70 -5.96
N LYS A 410 2.63 -4.34 -6.53
CA LYS A 410 1.44 -3.97 -5.79
C LYS A 410 0.58 -5.17 -5.41
N VAL A 411 0.67 -6.29 -6.13
CA VAL A 411 0.04 -7.56 -5.76
C VAL A 411 0.71 -8.13 -4.51
N GLU A 412 2.04 -8.16 -4.45
CA GLU A 412 2.75 -8.61 -3.24
C GLU A 412 2.49 -7.65 -2.07
N GLU A 413 2.59 -6.33 -2.30
CA GLU A 413 2.27 -5.33 -1.28
C GLU A 413 0.80 -5.43 -0.82
N TYR A 414 -0.16 -5.80 -1.69
CA TYR A 414 -1.56 -6.05 -1.33
C TYR A 414 -1.76 -7.37 -0.59
N ASN A 415 -1.14 -8.46 -1.04
CA ASN A 415 -1.27 -9.80 -0.45
C ASN A 415 -0.62 -9.88 0.93
N GLU A 416 0.52 -9.21 1.15
CA GLU A 416 1.10 -9.00 2.49
C GLU A 416 0.18 -8.16 3.41
N MET A 417 -0.80 -7.48 2.81
CA MET A 417 -1.83 -6.70 3.49
C MET A 417 -3.21 -7.39 3.49
N VAL A 418 -3.34 -8.67 3.13
CA VAL A 418 -4.61 -9.39 3.30
C VAL A 418 -4.61 -10.05 4.67
N LEU A 419 -5.43 -9.51 5.57
CA LEU A 419 -5.70 -10.16 6.86
C LEU A 419 -6.77 -11.23 6.66
N SER A 420 -6.62 -12.33 7.38
CA SER A 420 -7.69 -13.30 7.51
C SER A 420 -8.91 -12.69 8.20
N VAL A 421 -10.08 -13.26 7.96
CA VAL A 421 -11.33 -12.89 8.63
C VAL A 421 -11.18 -12.90 10.16
N ASP A 422 -10.41 -13.85 10.69
CA ASP A 422 -10.23 -14.01 12.13
C ASP A 422 -9.29 -12.94 12.71
N GLU A 423 -8.24 -12.54 11.98
CA GLU A 423 -7.42 -11.40 12.38
C GLU A 423 -8.21 -10.07 12.31
N ILE A 424 -9.11 -9.91 11.34
CA ILE A 424 -9.99 -8.73 11.27
C ILE A 424 -10.94 -8.71 12.49
N LYS A 425 -11.47 -9.87 12.90
CA LYS A 425 -12.30 -9.99 14.11
C LYS A 425 -11.50 -9.68 15.38
N GLU A 426 -10.27 -10.18 15.51
CA GLU A 426 -9.41 -9.91 16.66
C GLU A 426 -8.97 -8.45 16.76
N ARG A 427 -9.00 -7.73 15.64
CA ARG A 427 -8.66 -6.31 15.54
C ARG A 427 -9.88 -5.40 15.57
N PHE A 428 -11.10 -5.93 15.64
CA PHE A 428 -12.35 -5.18 15.70
C PHE A 428 -12.89 -5.14 17.14
N TYR A 429 -13.13 -3.92 17.66
CA TYR A 429 -13.52 -3.70 19.05
C TYR A 429 -14.75 -2.80 19.17
N LEU A 430 -15.68 -3.18 20.03
CA LEU A 430 -16.81 -2.34 20.45
C LEU A 430 -16.42 -1.60 21.74
N ASN A 431 -16.34 -0.27 21.67
CA ASN A 431 -15.87 0.63 22.74
C ASN A 431 -14.38 0.48 23.17
N PRO A 432 -13.60 1.57 23.33
CA PRO A 432 -12.15 1.51 23.61
C PRO A 432 -11.76 1.09 25.03
N SER A 433 -12.69 0.57 25.83
CA SER A 433 -12.48 0.22 27.24
C SER A 433 -12.46 -1.28 27.53
N ASP A 434 -12.81 -2.13 26.58
CA ASP A 434 -12.96 -3.58 26.77
C ASP A 434 -11.92 -4.37 25.95
N SER A 435 -10.65 -4.04 26.11
CA SER A 435 -9.60 -5.05 25.93
C SER A 435 -9.70 -6.02 27.12
N ILE A 436 -10.33 -7.20 26.94
CA ILE A 436 -10.15 -8.48 27.68
C ILE A 436 -11.36 -9.42 27.39
N ARG A 437 -11.09 -10.54 26.71
CA ARG A 437 -11.83 -11.85 26.69
C ARG A 437 -13.12 -12.02 25.84
N ASN A 438 -13.07 -13.09 25.03
CA ASN A 438 -14.16 -14.02 24.64
C ASN A 438 -15.31 -13.52 23.76
N HIS A 439 -15.64 -14.29 22.71
CA HIS A 439 -17.00 -14.42 22.18
C HIS A 439 -18.00 -14.56 23.36
N PRO A 440 -18.91 -13.61 23.60
CA PRO A 440 -19.95 -13.77 24.60
C PRO A 440 -21.20 -14.33 23.90
N GLY A 441 -21.61 -15.55 24.26
CA GLY A 441 -23.01 -15.94 23.99
C GLY A 441 -23.31 -17.43 24.03
N GLU A 442 -22.79 -18.21 23.09
CA GLU A 442 -23.30 -19.56 22.85
C GLU A 442 -22.19 -20.60 22.74
N ASN A 443 -22.42 -21.76 23.37
CA ASN A 443 -21.61 -22.96 23.19
C ASN A 443 -22.07 -23.63 21.90
N LEU A 444 -21.46 -23.26 20.77
CA LEU A 444 -21.69 -23.95 19.50
C LEU A 444 -21.18 -25.40 19.60
N THR A 445 -21.98 -26.31 19.09
CA THR A 445 -21.62 -27.71 18.90
C THR A 445 -20.83 -27.90 17.60
N ILE A 446 -20.22 -29.07 17.43
CA ILE A 446 -19.46 -29.41 16.21
C ILE A 446 -20.39 -29.45 14.99
N GLU A 447 -21.63 -29.88 15.19
CA GLU A 447 -22.66 -29.87 14.15
C GLU A 447 -23.00 -28.43 13.72
N ASP A 448 -23.07 -27.49 14.65
CA ASP A 448 -23.31 -26.08 14.31
C ASP A 448 -22.18 -25.52 13.42
N TYR A 449 -20.92 -25.87 13.71
CA TYR A 449 -19.77 -25.51 12.87
C TYR A 449 -19.82 -26.17 11.48
N ALA A 450 -20.24 -27.43 11.40
CA ALA A 450 -20.42 -28.12 10.12
C ALA A 450 -21.47 -27.43 9.25
N TRP A 451 -22.58 -26.99 9.83
CA TRP A 451 -23.61 -26.26 9.09
C TRP A 451 -23.12 -24.89 8.61
N VAL A 452 -22.38 -24.15 9.44
CA VAL A 452 -21.74 -22.88 9.05
C VAL A 452 -20.77 -23.09 7.89
N TYR A 453 -19.99 -24.16 7.91
CA TYR A 453 -19.08 -24.49 6.81
C TYR A 453 -19.87 -24.72 5.50
N ILE A 454 -20.93 -25.53 5.54
CA ILE A 454 -21.75 -25.84 4.36
C ILE A 454 -22.40 -24.58 3.79
N ASP A 455 -22.89 -23.69 4.65
CA ASP A 455 -23.48 -22.42 4.21
C ASP A 455 -22.47 -21.54 3.47
N ASN A 456 -21.24 -21.47 3.95
CA ASN A 456 -20.17 -20.75 3.27
C ASN A 456 -19.85 -21.38 1.90
N GLN A 457 -19.85 -22.72 1.80
CA GLN A 457 -19.61 -23.41 0.51
C GLN A 457 -20.72 -23.17 -0.51
N ILE A 458 -21.99 -23.17 -0.07
CA ILE A 458 -23.12 -22.78 -0.92
C ILE A 458 -22.89 -21.37 -1.48
N GLN A 459 -22.52 -20.41 -0.63
CA GLN A 459 -22.25 -19.04 -1.08
C GLN A 459 -21.12 -18.95 -2.11
N ILE A 460 -20.04 -19.74 -1.95
CA ILE A 460 -18.94 -19.82 -2.92
C ILE A 460 -19.44 -20.38 -4.26
N TYR A 461 -20.19 -21.48 -4.24
CA TYR A 461 -20.73 -22.07 -5.45
C TYR A 461 -21.72 -21.17 -6.18
N GLU A 462 -22.60 -20.47 -5.45
CA GLU A 462 -23.60 -19.57 -6.04
C GLU A 462 -22.99 -18.26 -6.56
N SER A 463 -21.78 -17.89 -6.12
CA SER A 463 -21.09 -16.67 -6.56
C SER A 463 -20.01 -16.92 -7.63
N ALA A 464 -19.69 -18.19 -7.91
CA ALA A 464 -18.67 -18.56 -8.88
C ALA A 464 -19.05 -18.21 -10.33
N ALA A 465 -18.16 -17.51 -11.04
CA ALA A 465 -18.39 -17.08 -12.43
C ALA A 465 -18.49 -18.23 -13.47
N TRP A 466 -18.16 -19.46 -13.08
CA TRP A 466 -18.06 -20.64 -13.95
C TRP A 466 -19.22 -21.63 -13.83
N GLY A 467 -20.23 -21.36 -13.00
CA GLY A 467 -21.48 -22.14 -12.96
C GLY A 467 -22.59 -21.38 -12.24
N ASP A 468 -23.76 -21.25 -12.87
CA ASP A 468 -24.97 -20.65 -12.25
C ASP A 468 -25.62 -21.67 -11.31
N PHE A 469 -24.91 -22.01 -10.23
CA PHE A 469 -25.43 -22.89 -9.19
C PHE A 469 -26.43 -22.12 -8.32
N LYS A 470 -27.56 -22.76 -8.01
CA LYS A 470 -28.49 -22.31 -6.97
C LYS A 470 -28.93 -23.52 -6.19
N PHE A 471 -28.82 -23.50 -4.87
CA PHE A 471 -29.15 -24.67 -4.06
C PHE A 471 -30.48 -24.47 -3.32
N VAL A 472 -31.34 -25.48 -3.40
CA VAL A 472 -32.67 -25.49 -2.77
C VAL A 472 -32.71 -26.33 -1.50
N ASP A 473 -31.69 -27.14 -1.27
CA ASP A 473 -31.59 -28.04 -0.12
C ASP A 473 -30.13 -28.39 0.17
N LYS A 474 -29.83 -28.78 1.41
CA LYS A 474 -28.49 -29.20 1.87
C LYS A 474 -28.61 -30.30 2.93
N GLU A 475 -27.69 -31.25 2.90
CA GLU A 475 -27.71 -32.38 3.83
C GLU A 475 -26.29 -32.78 4.23
N ILE A 476 -26.04 -32.91 5.53
CA ILE A 476 -24.86 -33.60 6.07
C ILE A 476 -25.09 -35.10 5.90
N THR A 477 -24.25 -35.74 5.09
CA THR A 477 -24.29 -37.21 4.89
C THR A 477 -23.40 -37.94 5.89
N ARG A 478 -22.35 -37.27 6.37
CA ARG A 478 -21.44 -37.79 7.39
C ARG A 478 -20.86 -36.64 8.21
N LEU A 479 -20.91 -36.76 9.54
CA LEU A 479 -20.16 -35.90 10.45
C LEU A 479 -19.67 -36.78 11.59
N GLU A 480 -18.38 -37.08 11.59
CA GLU A 480 -17.79 -37.98 12.59
C GLU A 480 -16.41 -37.53 13.01
N LYS A 481 -16.06 -37.87 14.25
CA LYS A 481 -14.71 -37.70 14.76
C LYS A 481 -13.82 -38.78 14.14
N VAL A 482 -12.77 -38.35 13.47
CA VAL A 482 -11.77 -39.22 12.83
C VAL A 482 -10.69 -39.60 13.83
N SER A 483 -10.15 -38.60 14.53
CA SER A 483 -9.02 -38.79 15.44
C SER A 483 -8.97 -37.75 16.54
N THR A 484 -8.12 -38.00 17.53
CA THR A 484 -7.91 -37.13 18.69
C THR A 484 -6.43 -37.17 19.03
N PHE A 485 -5.82 -36.00 19.25
CA PHE A 485 -4.40 -35.84 19.53
C PHE A 485 -4.18 -35.00 20.78
N ASP A 486 -3.44 -35.52 21.75
CA ASP A 486 -3.16 -34.85 23.03
C ASP A 486 -1.75 -34.23 23.11
N HIS A 487 -0.94 -34.41 22.07
CA HIS A 487 0.47 -33.99 22.02
C HIS A 487 0.77 -32.87 21.02
N ILE A 488 -0.21 -32.46 20.20
CA ILE A 488 -0.03 -31.37 19.22
C ILE A 488 -0.09 -29.99 19.92
N LEU A 489 -1.09 -29.79 20.78
CA LEU A 489 -1.28 -28.59 21.58
C LEU A 489 -1.39 -28.96 23.07
N PRO A 490 -1.27 -27.99 24.01
CA PRO A 490 -1.50 -28.26 25.44
C PRO A 490 -2.92 -28.76 25.75
N SER A 491 -3.88 -28.43 24.90
CA SER A 491 -5.25 -28.93 24.93
C SER A 491 -5.45 -29.97 23.84
N THR A 492 -6.33 -30.95 24.12
CA THR A 492 -6.73 -31.98 23.15
C THR A 492 -7.19 -31.35 21.84
N VAL A 493 -6.71 -31.89 20.73
CA VAL A 493 -7.12 -31.55 19.37
C VAL A 493 -7.99 -32.67 18.81
N GLU A 494 -9.15 -32.33 18.26
CA GLU A 494 -10.04 -33.28 17.59
C GLU A 494 -10.13 -32.98 16.10
N LEU A 495 -10.04 -34.03 15.28
CA LEU A 495 -10.24 -33.96 13.84
C LEU A 495 -11.58 -34.60 13.46
N TRP A 496 -12.39 -33.91 12.69
CA TRP A 496 -13.72 -34.34 12.30
C TRP A 496 -13.88 -34.31 10.78
N LYS A 497 -14.39 -35.39 10.21
CA LYS A 497 -14.69 -35.48 8.78
C LYS A 497 -16.13 -35.10 8.56
N LEU A 498 -16.32 -34.12 7.69
CA LEU A 498 -17.62 -33.69 7.21
C LEU A 498 -17.76 -34.13 5.75
N GLU A 499 -18.86 -34.83 5.44
CA GLU A 499 -19.31 -35.06 4.08
C GLU A 499 -20.74 -34.55 3.98
N TYR A 500 -21.03 -33.83 2.91
CA TYR A 500 -22.34 -33.26 2.67
C TYR A 500 -22.67 -33.29 1.18
N ARG A 501 -23.96 -33.12 0.87
CA ARG A 501 -24.46 -32.98 -0.48
C ARG A 501 -25.39 -31.79 -0.58
N LEU A 502 -25.39 -31.16 -1.73
CA LEU A 502 -26.18 -29.95 -2.00
C LEU A 502 -27.18 -30.21 -3.12
N LYS A 503 -28.40 -29.73 -3.03
CA LYS A 503 -29.41 -29.96 -4.06
C LYS A 503 -29.54 -28.75 -4.96
N PRO A 504 -29.02 -28.78 -6.20
CA PRO A 504 -29.19 -27.67 -7.10
C PRO A 504 -30.65 -27.54 -7.60
N GLU A 505 -31.08 -26.32 -7.91
CA GLU A 505 -32.40 -26.02 -8.47
C GLU A 505 -32.57 -26.67 -9.86
N ARG A 506 -31.47 -26.77 -10.62
CA ARG A 506 -31.42 -27.38 -11.95
C ARG A 506 -30.13 -28.18 -12.10
N THR A 507 -30.19 -29.29 -12.80
CA THR A 507 -29.01 -30.15 -13.07
C THR A 507 -28.53 -30.06 -14.53
N GLU A 508 -29.29 -29.39 -15.40
CA GLU A 508 -28.98 -29.25 -16.82
C GLU A 508 -28.08 -28.03 -17.10
N GLY A 509 -26.98 -28.22 -17.83
CA GLY A 509 -26.10 -27.14 -18.27
C GLY A 509 -25.05 -26.68 -17.25
N ILE A 510 -24.94 -27.35 -16.10
CA ILE A 510 -23.88 -27.11 -15.12
C ILE A 510 -22.54 -27.62 -15.66
N VAL A 511 -21.53 -26.74 -15.68
CA VAL A 511 -20.14 -27.13 -15.90
C VAL A 511 -19.57 -27.59 -14.55
N LEU A 512 -19.31 -28.88 -14.43
CA LEU A 512 -18.72 -29.46 -13.23
C LEU A 512 -17.20 -29.38 -13.33
N ALA A 513 -16.59 -28.88 -12.26
CA ALA A 513 -15.15 -29.00 -12.07
C ALA A 513 -14.78 -30.47 -11.82
N ASP A 514 -13.49 -30.79 -12.00
CA ASP A 514 -12.99 -32.13 -11.71
C ASP A 514 -13.23 -32.49 -10.23
N GLY A 515 -13.70 -33.71 -9.98
CA GLY A 515 -14.11 -34.16 -8.64
C GLY A 515 -15.56 -33.87 -8.23
N MET A 516 -16.37 -33.18 -9.03
CA MET A 516 -17.80 -32.96 -8.73
C MET A 516 -18.71 -33.85 -9.57
N SER A 517 -19.83 -34.30 -8.98
CA SER A 517 -20.83 -35.10 -9.71
C SER A 517 -22.26 -34.84 -9.24
N ILE A 518 -23.24 -35.16 -10.09
CA ILE A 518 -24.66 -35.12 -9.74
C ILE A 518 -25.16 -36.56 -9.55
N GLU A 519 -25.58 -36.88 -8.33
CA GLU A 519 -26.11 -38.19 -7.92
C GLU A 519 -27.54 -38.03 -7.39
N ASP A 520 -28.51 -38.71 -8.02
CA ASP A 520 -29.94 -38.60 -7.64
C ASP A 520 -30.46 -37.16 -7.54
N GLY A 521 -29.90 -36.26 -8.36
CA GLY A 521 -30.25 -34.83 -8.38
C GLY A 521 -29.57 -33.99 -7.29
N TRP A 522 -28.60 -34.55 -6.57
CA TRP A 522 -27.75 -33.86 -5.60
C TRP A 522 -26.33 -33.68 -6.16
N LEU A 523 -25.77 -32.49 -5.98
CA LEU A 523 -24.36 -32.23 -6.16
C LEU A 523 -23.57 -32.84 -5.00
N VAL A 524 -22.66 -33.73 -5.35
CA VAL A 524 -21.67 -34.32 -4.46
C VAL A 524 -20.31 -33.85 -4.95
N ASP A 525 -19.62 -33.09 -4.10
CA ASP A 525 -18.24 -32.69 -4.33
C ASP A 525 -17.30 -33.67 -3.60
N TYR A 526 -16.47 -34.35 -4.38
CA TYR A 526 -15.47 -35.30 -3.88
C TYR A 526 -14.12 -34.63 -3.57
N SER A 527 -13.99 -33.34 -3.83
CA SER A 527 -12.82 -32.54 -3.45
C SER A 527 -12.77 -32.25 -1.96
N ASN A 528 -11.65 -31.67 -1.50
CA ASN A 528 -11.47 -31.22 -0.12
C ASN A 528 -12.47 -30.11 0.30
N MET A 529 -13.17 -29.45 -0.64
CA MET A 529 -14.23 -28.47 -0.35
C MET A 529 -15.57 -29.15 -0.02
N GLY A 530 -15.86 -30.29 -0.66
CA GLY A 530 -17.05 -31.11 -0.41
C GLY A 530 -16.90 -32.09 0.76
N ARG A 531 -15.64 -32.38 1.13
CA ARG A 531 -15.29 -33.36 2.16
C ARG A 531 -14.21 -32.85 3.13
N PRO A 532 -14.44 -31.72 3.84
CA PRO A 532 -13.39 -31.12 4.66
C PRO A 532 -13.13 -31.91 5.95
N TYR A 533 -11.93 -31.71 6.47
CA TYR A 533 -11.50 -32.17 7.79
C TYR A 533 -11.47 -30.98 8.76
N LEU A 534 -12.50 -30.85 9.58
CA LEU A 534 -12.66 -29.79 10.58
C LEU A 534 -11.83 -30.08 11.83
N THR A 535 -11.04 -29.12 12.29
CA THR A 535 -10.15 -29.28 13.45
C THR A 535 -10.65 -28.43 14.62
N PHE A 536 -10.68 -29.00 15.81
CA PHE A 536 -11.14 -28.34 17.03
C PHE A 536 -10.19 -28.54 18.20
N THR A 537 -10.23 -27.63 19.17
CA THR A 537 -9.61 -27.82 20.49
C THR A 537 -10.56 -27.32 21.59
N TYR A 538 -10.10 -27.41 22.83
CA TYR A 538 -10.85 -26.98 24.00
C TYR A 538 -10.06 -25.97 24.82
N ASP A 539 -10.60 -24.77 24.99
CA ASP A 539 -10.10 -23.78 25.94
C ASP A 539 -11.05 -23.69 27.13
N ASN A 540 -10.56 -24.02 28.33
CA ASN A 540 -11.35 -24.02 29.57
C ASN A 540 -12.70 -24.79 29.48
N GLY A 541 -12.73 -25.86 28.69
CA GLY A 541 -13.94 -26.67 28.46
C GLY A 541 -14.90 -26.12 27.40
N ARG A 542 -14.54 -25.03 26.71
CA ARG A 542 -15.27 -24.48 25.57
C ARG A 542 -14.64 -24.99 24.27
N LEU A 543 -15.50 -25.45 23.35
CA LEU A 543 -15.10 -25.84 22.00
C LEU A 543 -14.58 -24.62 21.21
N VAL A 544 -13.41 -24.76 20.61
CA VAL A 544 -12.76 -23.76 19.76
C VAL A 544 -12.48 -24.41 18.41
N TYR A 545 -12.94 -23.79 17.33
CA TYR A 545 -12.63 -24.23 15.98
C TYR A 545 -11.26 -23.69 15.56
N LEU A 546 -10.38 -24.57 15.09
CA LEU A 546 -9.01 -24.24 14.69
C LEU A 546 -8.87 -24.03 13.18
N GLY A 547 -9.73 -24.63 12.35
CA GLY A 547 -9.63 -24.53 10.90
C GLY A 547 -9.85 -25.87 10.18
N ASN A 548 -9.63 -25.87 8.87
CA ASN A 548 -9.72 -27.07 8.04
C ASN A 548 -8.34 -27.66 7.76
N ALA A 549 -8.07 -28.90 8.16
CA ALA A 549 -6.84 -29.61 7.86
C ALA A 549 -6.92 -30.27 6.46
N ASN A 550 -7.24 -29.47 5.44
CA ASN A 550 -7.43 -29.95 4.07
C ASN A 550 -6.13 -29.83 3.27
N ILE A 551 -5.42 -30.94 3.08
CA ILE A 551 -4.16 -30.95 2.31
C ILE A 551 -4.37 -31.72 1.01
N GLN A 552 -3.94 -31.14 -0.11
CA GLN A 552 -4.08 -31.76 -1.44
C GLN A 552 -3.01 -32.83 -1.70
N GLU A 553 -1.89 -32.78 -0.97
CA GLU A 553 -0.70 -33.58 -1.23
C GLU A 553 -0.82 -35.06 -0.81
N PHE A 554 -1.73 -35.41 0.11
CA PHE A 554 -1.90 -36.78 0.58
C PHE A 554 -3.30 -37.07 1.13
N GLU A 555 -3.69 -38.35 1.10
CA GLU A 555 -4.93 -38.81 1.73
C GLU A 555 -4.80 -38.83 3.26
N LEU A 556 -5.86 -38.45 3.97
CA LEU A 556 -5.91 -38.42 5.45
C LEU A 556 -6.47 -39.72 6.02
N ASP A 557 -6.07 -40.84 5.41
CA ASP A 557 -6.42 -42.21 5.79
C ASP A 557 -5.64 -42.69 7.02
N THR A 558 -4.38 -42.28 7.17
CA THR A 558 -3.52 -42.66 8.30
C THR A 558 -3.52 -41.60 9.42
N LEU A 559 -3.34 -42.03 10.68
CA LEU A 559 -3.17 -41.12 11.82
C LEU A 559 -1.97 -40.18 11.64
N ALA A 560 -0.89 -40.66 11.02
CA ALA A 560 0.30 -39.87 10.77
C ALA A 560 0.03 -38.72 9.78
N ASN A 561 -0.66 -39.00 8.68
CA ASN A 561 -1.08 -37.98 7.71
C ASN A 561 -2.03 -36.96 8.35
N GLN A 562 -2.97 -37.42 9.17
CA GLN A 562 -3.88 -36.54 9.91
C GLN A 562 -3.14 -35.60 10.88
N GLU A 563 -2.18 -36.11 11.66
CA GLU A 563 -1.33 -35.30 12.53
C GLU A 563 -0.52 -34.28 11.71
N THR A 564 0.11 -34.73 10.61
CA THR A 564 0.88 -33.84 9.72
C THR A 564 0.00 -32.74 9.15
N ALA A 565 -1.23 -33.05 8.75
CA ALA A 565 -2.14 -32.05 8.19
C ALA A 565 -2.58 -30.99 9.20
N ILE A 566 -2.87 -31.41 10.43
CA ILE A 566 -3.15 -30.48 11.53
C ILE A 566 -1.92 -29.62 11.82
N ARG A 567 -0.71 -30.19 11.85
CA ARG A 567 0.52 -29.44 12.10
C ARG A 567 0.77 -28.40 11.02
N ILE A 568 0.67 -28.75 9.74
CA ILE A 568 0.81 -27.79 8.62
C ILE A 568 -0.21 -26.66 8.76
N MET A 569 -1.47 -26.99 9.04
CA MET A 569 -2.52 -26.00 9.26
C MET A 569 -2.15 -25.04 10.41
N LEU A 570 -1.73 -25.57 11.57
CA LEU A 570 -1.36 -24.77 12.74
C LEU A 570 -0.04 -23.99 12.58
N GLU A 571 0.93 -24.51 11.82
CA GLU A 571 2.16 -23.81 11.44
C GLU A 571 1.85 -22.63 10.52
N ASN A 572 0.99 -22.82 9.51
CA ASN A 572 0.53 -21.76 8.60
C ASN A 572 -0.26 -20.67 9.35
N MET A 573 -0.94 -21.02 10.43
CA MET A 573 -1.61 -20.07 11.34
C MET A 573 -0.67 -19.41 12.35
N GLY A 574 0.62 -19.79 12.39
CA GLY A 574 1.59 -19.28 13.35
C GLY A 574 1.37 -19.75 14.80
N ILE A 575 0.51 -20.75 15.02
CA ILE A 575 0.24 -21.33 16.35
C ILE A 575 1.37 -22.30 16.74
N LEU A 576 1.81 -23.12 15.79
CA LEU A 576 2.99 -23.97 15.94
C LEU A 576 4.21 -23.35 15.27
N ARG A 577 5.39 -23.66 15.80
CA ARG A 577 6.65 -23.34 15.12
C ARG A 577 6.87 -24.34 14.00
N GLY A 578 7.59 -23.92 12.95
CA GLY A 578 8.02 -24.79 11.84
C GLY A 578 9.07 -25.84 12.20
N GLU A 579 9.12 -26.28 13.46
CA GLU A 579 9.99 -27.34 13.99
C GLU A 579 9.08 -28.41 14.59
N SER A 580 9.07 -29.62 14.00
CA SER A 580 8.24 -30.72 14.50
C SER A 580 8.90 -31.45 15.67
N TYR A 581 10.23 -31.50 15.71
CA TYR A 581 10.99 -32.19 16.76
C TYR A 581 12.11 -31.30 17.32
N GLU A 582 11.95 -30.84 18.54
CA GLU A 582 12.95 -30.00 19.22
C GLU A 582 14.34 -30.67 19.28
N GLY A 583 15.42 -30.02 18.85
CA GLY A 583 16.77 -30.54 19.12
C GLY A 583 17.85 -30.13 18.12
N GLU A 584 18.84 -31.01 17.95
CA GLU A 584 19.87 -30.84 16.93
C GLU A 584 19.32 -31.30 15.57
N HIS A 585 19.50 -30.46 14.56
CA HIS A 585 19.12 -30.78 13.18
C HIS A 585 20.34 -31.01 12.29
N VAL A 586 20.09 -31.62 11.14
CA VAL A 586 21.05 -31.68 10.03
C VAL A 586 20.34 -31.17 8.78
N VAL A 587 20.97 -30.25 8.07
CA VAL A 587 20.50 -29.80 6.76
C VAL A 587 21.36 -30.42 5.67
N ILE A 588 20.72 -31.04 4.68
CA ILE A 588 21.40 -31.62 3.52
C ILE A 588 20.91 -30.89 2.27
N LYS A 589 21.77 -30.10 1.64
CA LYS A 589 21.49 -29.47 0.34
C LYS A 589 21.99 -30.37 -0.78
N PHE A 590 21.20 -30.51 -1.84
CA PHE A 590 21.51 -31.39 -2.96
C PHE A 590 21.02 -30.79 -4.28
N PRO A 591 21.85 -30.81 -5.34
CA PRO A 591 21.44 -30.37 -6.65
C PRO A 591 20.67 -31.48 -7.39
N LEU A 592 19.55 -31.12 -8.00
CA LEU A 592 18.81 -31.95 -8.93
C LEU A 592 19.47 -31.90 -10.32
N SER A 593 19.23 -32.93 -11.12
CA SER A 593 19.66 -32.97 -12.53
C SER A 593 19.08 -31.83 -13.38
N THR A 594 17.99 -31.21 -12.90
CA THR A 594 17.33 -30.06 -13.52
C THR A 594 18.06 -28.73 -13.34
N GLY A 595 19.12 -28.68 -12.51
CA GLY A 595 19.81 -27.46 -12.07
C GLY A 595 19.21 -26.83 -10.80
N GLU A 596 18.05 -27.31 -10.37
CA GLU A 596 17.43 -26.88 -9.12
C GLU A 596 18.21 -27.40 -7.92
N THR A 597 18.38 -26.60 -6.87
CA THR A 597 18.93 -27.06 -5.60
C THR A 597 17.82 -27.21 -4.59
N SER A 598 17.69 -28.39 -3.99
CA SER A 598 16.74 -28.65 -2.91
C SER A 598 17.49 -28.91 -1.60
N GLN A 599 16.78 -28.91 -0.47
CA GLN A 599 17.37 -29.24 0.81
C GLN A 599 16.44 -30.03 1.72
N LEU A 600 17.02 -30.90 2.56
CA LEU A 600 16.32 -31.67 3.58
C LEU A 600 16.62 -31.09 4.96
N LEU A 601 15.63 -31.09 5.84
CA LEU A 601 15.79 -30.97 7.29
C LEU A 601 15.66 -32.36 7.90
N LEU A 602 16.69 -32.80 8.62
CA LEU A 602 16.68 -34.04 9.38
C LEU A 602 16.66 -33.74 10.87
N SER A 603 15.89 -34.54 11.59
CA SER A 603 15.67 -34.40 13.03
C SER A 603 15.67 -35.77 13.70
N GLN A 604 15.80 -35.78 15.02
CA GLN A 604 15.70 -37.02 15.82
C GLN A 604 14.40 -37.00 16.64
N PRO A 605 13.38 -37.81 16.31
CA PRO A 605 12.05 -37.64 16.90
C PRO A 605 11.96 -38.06 18.37
N LEU A 606 12.73 -39.06 18.80
CA LEU A 606 12.60 -39.70 20.13
C LEU A 606 13.83 -39.53 21.03
N ILE A 607 14.95 -40.14 20.63
CA ILE A 607 16.20 -40.13 21.40
C ILE A 607 17.14 -39.12 20.75
N LYS A 608 17.74 -38.23 21.54
CA LYS A 608 18.70 -37.23 21.03
C LYS A 608 20.14 -37.76 21.14
N GLY A 609 21.02 -37.34 20.23
CA GLY A 609 22.44 -37.67 20.19
C GLY A 609 22.76 -38.99 19.48
N GLU A 610 23.93 -39.57 19.75
CA GLU A 610 24.54 -40.67 18.98
C GLU A 610 23.70 -41.97 18.85
N ARG A 611 22.68 -42.15 19.71
CA ARG A 611 21.81 -43.34 19.71
C ARG A 611 20.43 -43.08 19.10
N GLY A 612 20.13 -41.82 18.79
CA GLY A 612 18.90 -41.41 18.13
C GLY A 612 18.91 -41.75 16.66
N ILE A 613 17.78 -42.27 16.16
CA ILE A 613 17.58 -42.35 14.72
C ILE A 613 17.39 -40.94 14.14
N TRP A 614 17.91 -40.74 12.94
CA TRP A 614 17.62 -39.58 12.10
C TRP A 614 16.47 -39.91 11.17
N VAL A 615 15.61 -38.92 10.97
CA VAL A 615 14.51 -38.98 10.01
C VAL A 615 14.47 -37.66 9.24
N VAL A 616 14.05 -37.71 7.99
CA VAL A 616 13.72 -36.49 7.26
C VAL A 616 12.42 -35.96 7.86
N GLU A 617 12.45 -34.74 8.37
CA GLU A 617 11.27 -34.05 8.91
C GLU A 617 10.54 -33.31 7.80
N ARG A 618 11.29 -32.58 6.98
CA ARG A 618 10.76 -31.74 5.91
C ARG A 618 11.80 -31.56 4.82
N TRP A 619 11.37 -31.23 3.62
CA TRP A 619 12.24 -30.87 2.51
C TRP A 619 11.73 -29.61 1.82
N MET A 620 12.65 -28.85 1.25
CA MET A 620 12.39 -27.60 0.56
C MET A 620 12.85 -27.72 -0.89
N ASP A 621 12.00 -27.32 -1.83
CA ASP A 621 12.35 -27.22 -3.25
C ASP A 621 13.22 -25.98 -3.53
N GLY A 622 13.68 -25.80 -4.77
CA GLY A 622 14.49 -24.65 -5.16
C GLY A 622 13.72 -23.33 -5.28
N ASN A 623 12.40 -23.37 -5.13
CA ASN A 623 11.52 -22.19 -5.11
C ASN A 623 11.18 -21.73 -3.68
N GLY A 624 11.52 -22.52 -2.67
CA GLY A 624 11.25 -22.22 -1.26
C GLY A 624 9.97 -22.87 -0.72
N ASN A 625 9.30 -23.74 -1.48
CA ASN A 625 8.15 -24.50 -0.98
C ASN A 625 8.63 -25.58 -0.03
N ILE A 626 8.00 -25.68 1.13
CA ILE A 626 8.36 -26.63 2.19
C ILE A 626 7.31 -27.74 2.26
N TYR A 627 7.78 -28.98 2.27
CA TYR A 627 6.97 -30.20 2.31
C TYR A 627 7.35 -31.01 3.54
N LEU A 628 6.38 -31.42 4.36
CA LEU A 628 6.63 -32.30 5.50
C LEU A 628 6.75 -33.75 5.02
N ALA A 629 7.73 -34.47 5.56
CA ALA A 629 7.85 -35.90 5.35
C ALA A 629 6.88 -36.64 6.29
N THR A 630 5.98 -37.44 5.72
CA THR A 630 5.03 -38.22 6.50
C THR A 630 5.62 -39.60 6.85
N PRO A 631 5.36 -40.10 8.08
CA PRO A 631 5.63 -41.49 8.43
C PRO A 631 4.97 -42.47 7.46
N GLN A 632 5.73 -43.46 6.95
CA GLN A 632 5.17 -44.50 6.09
C GLN A 632 4.75 -45.71 6.94
N GLY A 633 3.46 -45.79 7.28
CA GLY A 633 2.95 -46.78 8.22
C GLY A 633 1.55 -47.30 7.90
N GLU A 634 1.09 -48.25 8.72
CA GLU A 634 -0.29 -48.74 8.71
C GLU A 634 -1.26 -47.64 9.17
N GLU A 635 -2.53 -47.73 8.77
CA GLU A 635 -3.56 -46.69 8.96
C GLU A 635 -3.70 -46.22 10.43
N ASP A 636 -3.53 -47.11 11.40
CA ASP A 636 -3.82 -46.87 12.82
C ASP A 636 -2.57 -46.59 13.70
N VAL A 637 -1.42 -46.23 13.12
CA VAL A 637 -0.18 -45.99 13.89
C VAL A 637 0.11 -44.49 14.01
N GLU A 638 0.21 -44.01 15.25
CA GLU A 638 0.67 -42.63 15.53
C GLU A 638 2.15 -42.45 15.11
N ALA A 639 2.50 -41.22 14.73
CA ALA A 639 3.86 -40.91 14.28
C ALA A 639 4.92 -41.28 15.34
N GLU A 640 4.64 -41.02 16.62
CA GLU A 640 5.56 -41.35 17.72
C GLU A 640 5.83 -42.87 17.80
N ASP A 641 4.79 -43.70 17.68
CA ASP A 641 4.91 -45.15 17.75
C ASP A 641 5.57 -45.75 16.52
N TYR A 642 5.32 -45.17 15.34
CA TYR A 642 6.06 -45.50 14.13
C TYR A 642 7.57 -45.27 14.35
N TYR A 643 7.98 -44.09 14.82
CA TYR A 643 9.39 -43.81 15.08
C TYR A 643 9.95 -44.65 16.22
N ARG A 644 9.12 -45.05 17.20
CA ARG A 644 9.53 -45.96 18.29
C ARG A 644 9.90 -47.33 17.72
N SER A 645 9.12 -47.86 16.79
CA SER A 645 9.42 -49.12 16.11
C SER A 645 10.75 -49.06 15.34
N LEU A 646 10.97 -47.99 14.55
CA LEU A 646 12.22 -47.78 13.81
C LEU A 646 13.42 -47.64 14.75
N GLN A 647 13.24 -46.95 15.88
CA GLN A 647 14.28 -46.77 16.89
C GLN A 647 14.69 -48.12 17.50
N GLU A 648 13.74 -49.02 17.78
CA GLU A 648 14.00 -50.37 18.29
C GLU A 648 14.67 -51.27 17.23
N GLU A 649 14.27 -51.17 15.97
CA GLU A 649 14.88 -51.93 14.88
C GLU A 649 16.30 -51.48 14.57
N SER A 650 16.55 -50.16 14.58
CA SER A 650 17.89 -49.60 14.44
C SER A 650 18.79 -50.03 15.59
N GLN A 651 18.29 -50.11 16.83
CA GLN A 651 19.05 -50.60 17.98
C GLN A 651 19.35 -52.10 17.90
N ARG A 652 18.47 -52.89 17.26
CA ARG A 652 18.72 -54.30 16.94
C ARG A 652 19.68 -54.49 15.75
N GLY A 653 20.10 -53.40 15.11
CA GLY A 653 21.01 -53.40 13.96
C GLY A 653 20.34 -53.81 12.64
N ALA A 654 19.00 -53.85 12.59
CA ALA A 654 18.23 -54.20 11.41
C ALA A 654 18.14 -53.03 10.40
N LEU A 655 18.14 -51.79 10.91
CA LEU A 655 18.09 -50.57 10.10
C LEU A 655 19.30 -49.67 10.36
N ARG A 656 19.71 -48.92 9.34
CA ARG A 656 20.85 -47.98 9.39
C ARG A 656 20.38 -46.54 9.42
N LEU A 657 19.71 -46.15 10.52
CA LEU A 657 19.13 -44.82 10.69
C LEU A 657 19.95 -43.88 11.59
N LEU A 658 21.14 -44.29 12.01
CA LEU A 658 21.99 -43.49 12.92
C LEU A 658 22.89 -42.48 12.20
N ASP A 659 23.08 -42.63 10.89
CA ASP A 659 23.86 -41.70 10.06
C ASP A 659 22.89 -40.80 9.27
N PRO A 660 22.83 -39.49 9.55
CA PRO A 660 21.91 -38.57 8.88
C PRO A 660 22.20 -38.47 7.37
N VAL A 661 23.45 -38.66 6.94
CA VAL A 661 23.81 -38.58 5.52
C VAL A 661 23.31 -39.80 4.76
N GLU A 662 23.35 -40.99 5.36
CA GLU A 662 22.74 -42.19 4.77
C GLU A 662 21.22 -42.05 4.70
N VAL A 663 20.58 -41.59 5.77
CA VAL A 663 19.12 -41.39 5.81
C VAL A 663 18.67 -40.39 4.75
N GLY A 664 19.33 -39.22 4.69
CA GLY A 664 18.98 -38.21 3.70
C GLY A 664 19.24 -38.67 2.26
N TYR A 665 20.34 -39.38 2.02
CA TYR A 665 20.62 -39.91 0.69
C TYR A 665 19.59 -40.97 0.25
N ASP A 666 19.21 -41.88 1.14
CA ASP A 666 18.15 -42.87 0.87
C ASP A 666 16.82 -42.19 0.52
N TYR A 667 16.45 -41.15 1.27
CA TYR A 667 15.25 -40.36 1.00
C TYR A 667 15.28 -39.69 -0.39
N ILE A 668 16.41 -39.07 -0.77
CA ILE A 668 16.57 -38.43 -2.09
C ILE A 668 16.37 -39.43 -3.23
N ILE A 669 16.97 -40.63 -3.12
CA ILE A 669 16.93 -41.62 -4.20
C ILE A 669 15.59 -42.35 -4.25
N ASN A 670 15.08 -42.80 -3.10
CA ASN A 670 13.93 -43.71 -3.04
C ASN A 670 12.59 -43.00 -2.86
N GLN A 671 12.55 -41.88 -2.12
CA GLN A 671 11.31 -41.14 -1.88
C GLN A 671 11.12 -40.02 -2.89
N LEU A 672 12.14 -39.19 -3.13
CA LEU A 672 12.08 -38.12 -4.15
C LEU A 672 12.35 -38.59 -5.58
N GLY A 673 12.80 -39.85 -5.75
CA GLY A 673 13.05 -40.45 -7.06
C GLY A 673 14.26 -39.87 -7.80
N GLN A 674 15.15 -39.13 -7.12
CA GLN A 674 16.22 -38.36 -7.75
C GLN A 674 17.50 -39.19 -7.96
N ARG A 675 17.39 -40.22 -8.80
CA ARG A 675 18.44 -41.25 -8.99
C ARG A 675 19.79 -40.73 -9.48
N LEU A 676 19.82 -39.57 -10.12
CA LEU A 676 21.03 -38.96 -10.66
C LEU A 676 21.84 -38.19 -9.61
N VAL A 677 21.30 -38.00 -8.39
CA VAL A 677 22.00 -37.30 -7.32
C VAL A 677 23.11 -38.20 -6.76
N LYS A 678 24.35 -37.70 -6.82
CA LYS A 678 25.51 -38.38 -6.24
C LYS A 678 25.70 -37.97 -4.79
N LYS A 679 26.03 -38.94 -3.95
CA LYS A 679 26.30 -38.70 -2.52
C LYS A 679 27.45 -37.71 -2.27
N SER A 680 28.42 -37.63 -3.18
CA SER A 680 29.53 -36.67 -3.12
C SER A 680 29.10 -35.21 -3.35
N HIS A 681 27.92 -34.96 -3.91
CA HIS A 681 27.38 -33.63 -4.17
C HIS A 681 26.54 -33.09 -3.01
N LEU A 682 26.32 -33.89 -1.96
CA LEU A 682 25.56 -33.46 -0.79
C LEU A 682 26.38 -32.46 0.03
N LEU A 683 25.79 -31.29 0.28
CA LEU A 683 26.32 -30.31 1.21
C LEU A 683 25.63 -30.50 2.56
N VAL A 684 26.39 -30.98 3.55
CA VAL A 684 25.86 -31.34 4.87
C VAL A 684 26.22 -30.25 5.88
N ILE A 685 25.21 -29.69 6.53
CA ILE A 685 25.33 -28.75 7.64
C ILE A 685 24.96 -29.50 8.92
N ASN A 686 25.94 -29.71 9.81
CA ASN A 686 25.75 -30.43 11.07
C ASN A 686 26.71 -29.86 12.16
N PRO A 687 26.19 -29.32 13.29
CA PRO A 687 24.78 -29.15 13.59
C PRO A 687 24.15 -28.03 12.74
N ALA A 688 22.86 -28.15 12.48
CA ALA A 688 22.05 -27.11 11.83
C ALA A 688 20.93 -26.64 12.76
N THR A 689 20.42 -25.45 12.48
CA THR A 689 19.23 -24.85 13.08
C THR A 689 18.08 -24.85 12.07
N LEU A 690 16.86 -24.58 12.53
CA LEU A 690 15.72 -24.38 11.62
C LEU A 690 15.97 -23.21 10.66
N ASP A 691 16.62 -22.12 11.11
CA ASP A 691 16.93 -20.96 10.27
C ASP A 691 17.87 -21.34 9.09
N ASP A 692 18.80 -22.28 9.30
CA ASP A 692 19.68 -22.78 8.23
C ASP A 692 18.89 -23.54 7.13
N PHE A 693 17.73 -24.10 7.48
CA PHE A 693 16.80 -24.75 6.56
C PHE A 693 15.78 -23.78 5.95
N LEU A 694 15.40 -22.73 6.66
CA LEU A 694 14.48 -21.72 6.13
C LEU A 694 15.17 -20.78 5.12
N GLU A 695 16.50 -20.76 5.07
CA GLU A 695 17.21 -20.09 3.98
C GLU A 695 17.11 -20.90 2.67
N THR A 696 16.33 -20.38 1.73
CA THR A 696 16.14 -20.96 0.40
C THR A 696 17.47 -21.19 -0.30
N PRO A 697 17.73 -22.40 -0.84
CA PRO A 697 18.94 -22.69 -1.56
C PRO A 697 19.00 -21.91 -2.88
N VAL A 698 20.21 -21.59 -3.33
CA VAL A 698 20.42 -21.01 -4.66
C VAL A 698 20.39 -22.16 -5.68
N SER A 699 19.45 -22.09 -6.61
CA SER A 699 19.41 -22.99 -7.76
C SER A 699 20.26 -22.45 -8.90
N HIS A 700 20.86 -23.33 -9.69
CA HIS A 700 21.75 -22.98 -10.78
C HIS A 700 21.36 -23.74 -12.05
N TYR A 701 20.79 -23.00 -13.00
CA TYR A 701 20.42 -23.49 -14.31
C TYR A 701 21.45 -23.06 -15.35
N ILE A 702 21.55 -23.85 -16.41
CA ILE A 702 22.28 -23.48 -17.62
C ILE A 702 21.32 -23.60 -18.80
N GLY A 703 21.30 -22.61 -19.69
CA GLY A 703 20.40 -22.66 -20.83
C GLY A 703 20.46 -21.45 -21.75
N TYR A 704 19.64 -21.51 -22.79
CA TYR A 704 19.47 -20.44 -23.77
C TYR A 704 18.28 -19.58 -23.37
N ILE A 705 18.49 -18.27 -23.28
CA ILE A 705 17.42 -17.34 -22.94
C ILE A 705 16.64 -16.99 -24.20
N THR A 706 15.33 -17.23 -24.14
CA THR A 706 14.36 -16.93 -25.20
C THR A 706 13.27 -16.02 -24.65
N MET A 707 12.68 -15.21 -25.55
CA MET A 707 11.50 -14.39 -25.23
C MET A 707 11.66 -13.48 -24.00
N MET A 708 12.79 -12.78 -23.90
CA MET A 708 12.98 -11.74 -22.89
C MET A 708 12.60 -10.38 -23.46
N THR A 709 11.66 -9.68 -22.82
CA THR A 709 11.24 -8.33 -23.20
C THR A 709 11.57 -7.32 -22.11
N LEU A 710 11.51 -6.03 -22.45
CA LEU A 710 11.68 -4.96 -21.46
C LEU A 710 10.50 -4.88 -20.51
N GLU A 711 9.29 -5.06 -21.04
CA GLU A 711 8.01 -4.90 -20.35
C GLU A 711 7.71 -6.08 -19.42
N ASP A 712 8.03 -7.30 -19.84
CA ASP A 712 7.76 -8.50 -19.04
C ASP A 712 8.88 -8.76 -18.03
N ARG A 713 8.48 -9.17 -16.83
CA ARG A 713 9.40 -9.73 -15.82
C ARG A 713 9.68 -11.20 -16.03
N ILE A 714 9.24 -11.79 -17.14
CA ILE A 714 9.41 -13.22 -17.41
C ILE A 714 10.33 -13.39 -18.61
N PHE A 715 11.20 -14.38 -18.56
CA PHE A 715 11.85 -14.93 -19.75
C PHE A 715 11.73 -16.45 -19.76
N HIS A 716 11.90 -17.03 -20.95
CA HIS A 716 11.89 -18.46 -21.14
C HIS A 716 13.33 -18.99 -21.19
N LEU A 717 13.71 -19.82 -20.23
CA LEU A 717 14.99 -20.52 -20.22
C LEU A 717 14.83 -21.88 -20.89
N ASP A 718 15.49 -22.04 -22.03
CA ASP A 718 15.58 -23.33 -22.68
C ASP A 718 16.80 -24.09 -22.13
N ARG A 719 16.53 -25.03 -21.23
CA ARG A 719 17.56 -25.63 -20.37
C ARG A 719 18.49 -26.58 -21.12
N VAL A 720 19.72 -26.59 -20.66
CA VAL A 720 20.79 -27.42 -21.17
C VAL A 720 21.37 -28.24 -20.02
N GLU A 721 21.53 -29.54 -20.25
CA GLU A 721 22.19 -30.46 -19.31
C GLU A 721 23.70 -30.43 -19.57
N PHE A 722 24.52 -30.23 -18.53
CA PHE A 722 25.98 -30.27 -18.64
C PHE A 722 26.52 -31.59 -18.11
N LEU A 723 27.11 -32.39 -18.99
CA LEU A 723 27.74 -33.67 -18.63
C LEU A 723 29.25 -33.53 -18.49
N THR A 724 29.78 -34.22 -17.49
CA THR A 724 31.21 -34.38 -17.23
C THR A 724 31.63 -35.85 -17.42
N MET A 725 32.93 -36.13 -17.43
CA MET A 725 33.43 -37.51 -17.50
C MET A 725 32.99 -38.38 -16.31
N GLU A 726 32.49 -37.78 -15.24
CA GLU A 726 32.03 -38.48 -14.04
C GLU A 726 30.60 -39.01 -14.18
N ASP A 727 29.87 -38.66 -15.24
CA ASP A 727 28.46 -38.99 -15.46
C ASP A 727 28.29 -40.29 -16.27
N GLU A 728 29.01 -41.34 -15.86
CA GLU A 728 29.16 -42.60 -16.61
C GLU A 728 27.82 -43.25 -17.00
N GLU A 729 26.81 -43.22 -16.12
CA GLU A 729 25.49 -43.80 -16.39
C GLU A 729 24.73 -43.05 -17.50
N ARG A 730 24.75 -41.71 -17.44
CA ARG A 730 24.08 -40.84 -18.40
C ARG A 730 24.79 -40.85 -19.76
N ILE A 731 26.11 -40.91 -19.75
CA ILE A 731 26.95 -41.10 -20.95
C ILE A 731 26.63 -42.45 -21.62
N ALA A 732 26.50 -43.52 -20.83
CA ALA A 732 26.15 -44.84 -21.35
C ALA A 732 24.73 -44.87 -21.94
N GLU A 733 23.77 -44.21 -21.29
CA GLU A 733 22.39 -44.08 -21.80
C GLU A 733 22.35 -43.39 -23.17
N LEU A 734 23.15 -42.34 -23.34
CA LEU A 734 23.18 -41.53 -24.56
C LEU A 734 24.14 -42.04 -25.63
N ASN A 735 24.89 -43.11 -25.34
CA ASN A 735 25.85 -43.75 -26.24
C ASN A 735 26.92 -42.76 -26.76
N ILE A 736 27.48 -41.94 -25.86
CA ILE A 736 28.51 -40.91 -26.14
C ILE A 736 29.91 -41.50 -25.93
N ASP A 737 30.86 -41.27 -26.86
CA ASP A 737 32.28 -41.66 -26.66
C ASP A 737 33.06 -40.51 -26.00
N VAL A 738 33.32 -40.65 -24.71
CA VAL A 738 33.96 -39.63 -23.87
C VAL A 738 35.32 -39.15 -24.41
N ASN A 739 36.06 -39.99 -25.12
CA ASN A 739 37.39 -39.64 -25.64
C ASN A 739 37.35 -38.85 -26.95
N VAL A 740 36.23 -38.93 -27.67
CA VAL A 740 36.03 -38.28 -28.97
C VAL A 740 35.12 -37.07 -28.84
N ASP A 741 34.05 -37.21 -28.07
CA ASP A 741 32.95 -36.27 -28.01
C ASP A 741 33.04 -35.28 -26.82
N MET A 742 33.82 -35.58 -25.77
CA MET A 742 33.81 -34.80 -24.50
C MET A 742 35.18 -34.43 -23.89
N PRO A 743 36.13 -33.84 -24.63
CA PRO A 743 37.44 -33.49 -24.09
C PRO A 743 37.40 -32.43 -22.95
N SER A 744 36.28 -31.74 -22.73
CA SER A 744 36.12 -30.72 -21.66
C SER A 744 34.69 -30.65 -21.07
N GLY A 745 33.90 -31.73 -21.20
CA GLY A 745 32.47 -31.74 -20.89
C GLY A 745 31.60 -31.51 -22.14
N PHE A 746 30.28 -31.72 -22.03
CA PHE A 746 29.35 -31.66 -23.16
C PHE A 746 27.98 -31.12 -22.73
N TYR A 747 27.44 -30.20 -23.52
CA TYR A 747 26.13 -29.60 -23.31
C TYR A 747 25.08 -30.34 -24.14
N ILE A 748 24.06 -30.88 -23.48
CA ILE A 748 22.94 -31.53 -24.13
C ILE A 748 21.76 -30.59 -24.12
N TYR A 749 21.36 -30.21 -25.32
CA TYR A 749 20.16 -29.43 -25.56
C TYR A 749 19.02 -30.35 -26.01
N ASN A 750 17.97 -30.45 -25.19
CA ASN A 750 16.78 -31.23 -25.53
C ASN A 750 15.71 -30.33 -26.15
N LYS A 751 15.58 -30.38 -27.48
CA LYS A 751 14.62 -29.57 -28.26
C LYS A 751 13.14 -29.85 -27.96
N ASP A 752 12.83 -30.99 -27.38
CA ASP A 752 11.46 -31.40 -27.10
C ASP A 752 11.02 -30.97 -25.67
N ASN A 753 11.92 -30.41 -24.87
CA ASN A 753 11.57 -29.86 -23.57
C ASN A 753 10.93 -28.47 -23.74
N TYR A 754 9.84 -28.24 -23.01
CA TYR A 754 9.26 -26.91 -22.93
C TYR A 754 10.20 -25.96 -22.16
N PRO A 755 10.42 -24.73 -22.65
CA PRO A 755 11.20 -23.73 -21.95
C PRO A 755 10.61 -23.45 -20.57
N THR A 756 11.48 -23.33 -19.56
CA THR A 756 11.07 -22.96 -18.21
C THR A 756 10.84 -21.46 -18.16
N SER A 757 9.63 -21.04 -17.80
CA SER A 757 9.36 -19.62 -17.52
C SER A 757 9.99 -19.23 -16.19
N LEU A 758 10.89 -18.25 -16.21
CA LEU A 758 11.56 -17.73 -15.03
C LEU A 758 11.30 -16.24 -14.90
N GLU A 759 11.14 -15.80 -13.65
CA GLU A 759 10.87 -14.40 -13.33
C GLU A 759 12.14 -13.66 -12.88
N VAL A 760 12.36 -12.45 -13.41
CA VAL A 760 13.45 -11.55 -13.04
C VAL A 760 12.97 -10.43 -12.13
N LEU A 761 13.83 -10.04 -11.20
CA LEU A 761 13.64 -8.88 -10.33
C LEU A 761 14.36 -7.65 -10.91
N ASP A 762 13.98 -6.48 -10.44
CA ASP A 762 14.70 -5.24 -10.77
C ASP A 762 16.15 -5.26 -10.24
N SER A 763 16.41 -6.09 -9.22
CA SER A 763 17.74 -6.31 -8.64
C SER A 763 18.59 -7.36 -9.37
N THR A 764 18.04 -8.06 -10.38
CA THR A 764 18.75 -9.11 -11.13
C THR A 764 20.02 -8.55 -11.77
N GLN A 765 21.11 -9.30 -11.64
CA GLN A 765 22.40 -8.93 -12.23
C GLN A 765 22.57 -9.59 -13.59
N TYR A 766 22.83 -8.78 -14.61
CA TYR A 766 23.12 -9.23 -15.97
C TYR A 766 24.63 -9.08 -16.22
N LEU A 767 25.31 -10.21 -16.44
CA LEU A 767 26.76 -10.30 -16.56
C LEU A 767 27.12 -10.84 -17.94
N LEU A 768 27.75 -10.02 -18.78
CA LEU A 768 28.19 -10.38 -20.13
C LEU A 768 29.71 -10.58 -20.17
N LEU A 769 30.20 -11.50 -21.00
CA LEU A 769 31.63 -11.79 -21.08
C LEU A 769 32.44 -10.61 -21.59
N ASP A 770 33.61 -10.40 -20.98
CA ASP A 770 34.63 -9.52 -21.55
C ASP A 770 35.39 -10.26 -22.65
N TRP A 771 35.11 -9.93 -23.91
CA TRP A 771 35.79 -10.52 -25.07
C TRP A 771 37.30 -10.23 -25.13
N THR A 772 37.81 -9.30 -24.32
CA THR A 772 39.26 -9.06 -24.18
C THR A 772 39.90 -9.93 -23.09
N ASP A 773 39.11 -10.46 -22.16
CA ASP A 773 39.51 -11.34 -21.07
C ASP A 773 38.34 -12.26 -20.67
N LEU A 774 38.24 -13.43 -21.30
CA LEU A 774 37.14 -14.40 -21.11
C LEU A 774 37.03 -14.97 -19.69
N SER A 775 37.92 -14.59 -18.77
CA SER A 775 37.82 -14.91 -17.34
C SER A 775 36.99 -13.90 -16.54
N ARG A 776 36.45 -12.86 -17.20
CA ARG A 776 35.72 -11.76 -16.57
C ARG A 776 34.38 -11.47 -17.23
N HIS A 777 33.48 -10.91 -16.42
CA HIS A 777 32.20 -10.40 -16.86
C HIS A 777 32.02 -8.91 -16.55
N ASN A 778 31.35 -8.22 -17.45
CA ASN A 778 30.91 -6.85 -17.29
C ASN A 778 29.43 -6.84 -16.89
N ARG A 779 29.12 -6.10 -15.82
CA ARG A 779 27.73 -5.89 -15.41
C ARG A 779 27.05 -4.86 -16.31
N VAL A 780 25.89 -5.22 -16.83
CA VAL A 780 25.07 -4.39 -17.73
C VAL A 780 23.65 -4.20 -17.19
N THR A 781 22.88 -3.28 -17.78
CA THR A 781 21.44 -3.15 -17.47
C THR A 781 20.61 -4.19 -18.23
N LYS A 782 19.33 -4.35 -17.86
CA LYS A 782 18.41 -5.23 -18.58
C LYS A 782 18.25 -4.80 -20.04
N GLU A 783 18.20 -3.48 -20.29
CA GLU A 783 18.14 -2.91 -21.64
C GLU A 783 19.37 -3.29 -22.46
N ASP A 784 20.56 -3.04 -21.91
CA ASP A 784 21.83 -3.34 -22.58
C ASP A 784 21.99 -4.85 -22.83
N PHE A 785 21.55 -5.68 -21.89
CA PHE A 785 21.55 -7.14 -22.03
C PHE A 785 20.66 -7.62 -23.18
N ILE A 786 19.42 -7.10 -23.26
CA ILE A 786 18.47 -7.44 -24.33
C ILE A 786 19.00 -6.93 -25.68
N GLU A 787 19.55 -5.71 -25.73
CA GLU A 787 20.14 -5.16 -26.95
C GLU A 787 21.32 -6.01 -27.42
N TYR A 788 22.21 -6.42 -26.51
CA TYR A 788 23.32 -7.34 -26.80
C TYR A 788 22.80 -8.66 -27.37
N ASN A 789 21.88 -9.33 -26.67
CA ASN A 789 21.38 -10.65 -27.09
C ASN A 789 20.65 -10.58 -28.44
N ASN A 790 19.93 -9.49 -28.72
CA ASN A 790 19.28 -9.26 -30.03
C ASN A 790 20.26 -8.89 -31.15
N SER A 791 21.46 -8.41 -30.82
CA SER A 791 22.48 -8.02 -31.80
C SER A 791 23.29 -9.20 -32.33
N LEU A 792 23.32 -10.32 -31.61
CA LEU A 792 24.09 -11.49 -31.96
C LEU A 792 23.40 -12.31 -33.07
N GLU A 793 24.20 -12.87 -33.97
CA GLU A 793 23.71 -13.83 -34.98
C GLU A 793 23.46 -15.23 -34.39
N TYR A 794 23.80 -15.46 -33.12
CA TYR A 794 23.64 -16.71 -32.37
C TYR A 794 23.10 -16.44 -30.97
N THR A 795 22.56 -17.46 -30.30
CA THR A 795 22.09 -17.36 -28.91
C THR A 795 23.20 -17.82 -27.97
N PRO A 796 23.74 -16.96 -27.08
CA PRO A 796 24.70 -17.37 -26.07
C PRO A 796 24.08 -18.32 -25.06
N LEU A 797 24.93 -19.12 -24.43
CA LEU A 797 24.55 -19.93 -23.30
C LEU A 797 24.71 -19.11 -22.03
N TYR A 798 23.78 -19.23 -21.10
CA TYR A 798 23.79 -18.48 -19.85
C TYR A 798 23.74 -19.41 -18.64
N HIS A 799 24.46 -19.04 -17.59
CA HIS A 799 24.24 -19.51 -16.23
C HIS A 799 23.18 -18.62 -15.58
N VAL A 800 22.14 -19.23 -15.06
CA VAL A 800 21.01 -18.55 -14.44
C VAL A 800 20.88 -19.03 -13.00
N TYR A 801 21.03 -18.10 -12.05
CA TYR A 801 20.93 -18.38 -10.63
C TYR A 801 19.59 -17.89 -10.10
N THR A 802 18.85 -18.75 -9.41
CA THR A 802 17.59 -18.37 -8.78
C THR A 802 17.63 -18.55 -7.28
N LYS A 803 16.88 -17.69 -6.57
CA LYS A 803 16.64 -17.77 -5.13
C LYS A 803 15.22 -17.27 -4.88
N ASP A 804 14.47 -17.92 -3.99
CA ASP A 804 13.09 -17.56 -3.64
C ASP A 804 12.14 -17.54 -4.86
N GLY A 805 12.35 -18.43 -5.83
CA GLY A 805 11.58 -18.48 -7.08
C GLY A 805 11.97 -17.41 -8.13
N TYR A 806 12.89 -16.50 -7.80
CA TYR A 806 13.29 -15.39 -8.66
C TYR A 806 14.73 -15.50 -9.18
N VAL A 807 14.97 -15.01 -10.39
CA VAL A 807 16.30 -14.94 -11.00
C VAL A 807 17.10 -13.80 -10.38
N THR A 808 18.26 -14.14 -9.81
CA THR A 808 19.15 -13.19 -9.14
C THR A 808 20.34 -12.80 -10.01
N ILE A 809 20.88 -13.73 -10.79
CA ILE A 809 22.06 -13.52 -11.64
C ILE A 809 21.86 -14.26 -12.96
N ILE A 810 22.20 -13.59 -14.06
CA ILE A 810 22.33 -14.16 -15.40
C ILE A 810 23.75 -13.87 -15.89
N GLU A 811 24.50 -14.91 -16.20
CA GLU A 811 25.92 -14.84 -16.56
C GLU A 811 26.18 -15.54 -17.89
N GLU A 812 26.75 -14.82 -18.85
CA GLU A 812 27.10 -15.38 -20.17
C GLU A 812 28.24 -16.40 -20.05
N GLN A 813 28.06 -17.57 -20.64
CA GLN A 813 29.08 -18.63 -20.70
C GLN A 813 29.73 -18.67 -22.07
N TYR A 814 31.06 -18.72 -22.07
CA TYR A 814 31.83 -18.86 -23.29
C TYR A 814 31.75 -20.32 -23.75
N ILE A 815 31.31 -20.53 -24.98
CA ILE A 815 31.39 -21.82 -25.66
C ILE A 815 32.49 -21.71 -26.74
N PRO A 816 33.58 -22.50 -26.65
CA PRO A 816 34.71 -22.47 -27.59
C PRO A 816 34.38 -22.78 -29.05
#